data_AF-A0ABD6EP14-F1
#
_entry.id   AF-A0ABD6EP14-F1
#
_cell.length_a   1.000
_cell.length_b   1.000
_cell.length_c   1.000
_cell.angle_alpha   90.00
_cell.angle_beta   90.00
_cell.angle_gamma   90.00
#
_symmetry.space_group_name_H-M   'P 1'
#
loop_
_entity.id
_entity.type
_entity.pdbx_description
1 polymer ?
#
loop_
_entity_poly.entity_id
_entity_poly.type
_entity_poly.pdbx_seq_one_letter_code
_entity_poly.pdbx_strand_id
1 'polypeptide(L)'
;MSSRSSSSPSRLQTKIRCATVTKNCSQVHLSDLLTGYDSMDILQWEDDDQALKNAAAQSRLPYDKVTTQEFACFPELHDSEATINLFLYIRNKILQLWHLESHIELTVEDVYEQLAPPYNSDSQFVRRIFAFLKRYGFINFGRFTRVKAPTERVKKRVIVIGAGAAGLAAARQLQYFGIEVLVLEARQRLGGRIFTYRKPPNIIVDQGAMIVMGSLGNPMITLAKQITTSFSIVEGNDCPIYDPCGRMIERRKDRLIERAFHRIEETALYISHTKNITKVSGHNLSLAEAYDVILNCRQLEHRQQKRREDFLEKFKGVLQDIKNLQDSMVMIKKTLKALHAKLEELQAEDRKGKSNDEKEKALRTIKIRCIMKDIRDSVKTYEEVDERRKEFEAALLELRKNEPSDVFMHDCDLHIMDFHFANLEYSMGTTLNNCSLKYYNQDDENELQGSHLSVKEGYGSLIEPLAENLPVHLGCIVESIKSTENGVEVRYSMKGVTDTVFADVCLCTVPLGVLKRSVAGESDAPQFDPPLPEEKQEAIKTLGFGNLNKVILVFDKVFWDSHHQLFGHVCDGNNSTRGEFYLFYAVHECPILIGMLAGAAADLSERLPSEMLVRQAMHILTNIFGSACPQEPVQSIVTKWKSDPYARGCYSYISPNGSGELYDLLAMPVKSASGKFRIFFAGEHTNRQFPSSVHGAFLSGLREAGRIADQLIGCPYSPFVPEIITLDDE
;
A
#
# COMPACT_ATOMS: atom_id res chain seq x y z
N MET A 1 21.19 26.90 4.37
CA MET A 1 21.60 25.66 5.06
C MET A 1 20.55 25.33 6.12
N SER A 2 19.68 24.36 5.84
CA SER A 2 18.73 23.69 6.76
C SER A 2 17.64 23.01 5.91
N SER A 3 18.00 21.96 5.18
CA SER A 3 17.03 21.10 4.49
C SER A 3 16.55 20.03 5.46
N ARG A 4 15.37 20.22 6.07
CA ARG A 4 14.66 19.13 6.76
C ARG A 4 13.96 18.31 5.68
N SER A 5 14.56 17.19 5.29
CA SER A 5 13.90 16.14 4.52
C SER A 5 12.93 15.41 5.47
N SER A 6 11.66 15.78 5.45
CA SER A 6 10.60 14.97 6.03
C SER A 6 10.38 13.75 5.13
N SER A 7 10.95 12.61 5.51
CA SER A 7 10.62 11.32 4.92
C SER A 7 9.16 11.00 5.24
N SER A 8 8.29 11.04 4.23
CA SER A 8 6.95 10.49 4.30
C SER A 8 7.02 8.99 4.61
N PRO A 9 6.10 8.47 5.43
CA PRO A 9 6.07 7.05 5.77
C PRO A 9 5.72 6.20 4.53
N SER A 10 6.41 5.07 4.32
CA SER A 10 6.21 4.19 3.15
C SER A 10 4.83 3.52 3.14
N ARG A 11 4.39 3.02 1.97
CA ARG A 11 3.09 2.35 1.70
C ARG A 11 2.67 1.25 2.70
N LEU A 12 3.60 0.64 3.43
CA LEU A 12 3.30 -0.32 4.52
C LEU A 12 2.93 0.39 5.83
N GLN A 13 3.50 1.55 6.11
CA GLN A 13 3.13 2.36 7.25
C GLN A 13 1.70 2.86 7.10
N THR A 14 1.24 3.33 5.95
CA THR A 14 -0.12 3.92 5.89
C THR A 14 -1.24 2.88 5.78
N LYS A 15 -1.00 1.69 5.20
CA LYS A 15 -2.01 0.63 5.15
C LYS A 15 -2.31 -0.03 6.49
N ILE A 16 -1.48 0.20 7.51
CA ILE A 16 -1.66 -0.34 8.86
C ILE A 16 -1.55 0.71 9.98
N ARG A 17 -0.82 1.82 9.79
CA ARG A 17 -0.68 2.93 10.76
C ARG A 17 -1.70 4.03 10.52
N CYS A 18 -2.84 3.92 11.20
CA CYS A 18 -3.59 5.09 11.60
C CYS A 18 -2.88 5.81 12.74
N ALA A 19 -2.78 7.13 12.60
CA ALA A 19 -2.38 8.04 13.65
C ALA A 19 -3.34 7.94 14.85
N THR A 20 -2.76 8.09 16.03
CA THR A 20 -3.36 7.93 17.35
C THR A 20 -4.53 8.89 17.60
N VAL A 21 -5.74 8.35 17.80
CA VAL A 21 -6.74 8.96 18.70
C VAL A 21 -7.30 7.83 19.57
N THR A 22 -6.82 7.72 20.80
CA THR A 22 -7.39 6.84 21.82
C THR A 22 -8.78 7.36 22.22
N LYS A 23 -9.86 6.72 21.72
CA LYS A 23 -11.17 6.68 22.37
C LYS A 23 -11.84 5.32 22.11
N ASN A 24 -12.52 4.82 23.15
CA ASN A 24 -13.19 3.52 23.21
C ASN A 24 -14.04 3.19 21.98
N CYS A 25 -14.06 1.90 21.63
CA CYS A 25 -14.93 1.31 20.60
C CYS A 25 -16.41 1.52 20.96
N SER A 26 -16.96 2.61 20.47
CA SER A 26 -18.39 2.92 20.46
C SER A 26 -18.70 3.51 19.09
N GLN A 27 -19.82 3.09 18.48
CA GLN A 27 -20.33 3.55 17.19
C GLN A 27 -19.84 4.97 16.83
N VAL A 28 -18.91 5.07 15.88
CA VAL A 28 -18.46 6.37 15.40
C VAL A 28 -19.51 6.83 14.39
N HIS A 29 -20.36 7.78 14.79
CA HIS A 29 -21.23 8.43 13.83
C HIS A 29 -20.38 9.25 12.87
N LEU A 30 -20.80 9.36 11.60
CA LEU A 30 -20.04 10.09 10.59
C LEU A 30 -19.77 11.56 10.98
N SER A 31 -20.60 12.13 11.86
CA SER A 31 -20.41 13.43 12.50
C SER A 31 -19.13 13.50 13.32
N ASP A 32 -18.78 12.44 14.04
CA ASP A 32 -17.67 12.41 15.00
C ASP A 32 -16.31 12.33 14.32
N LEU A 33 -16.27 11.88 13.06
CA LEU A 33 -15.09 11.94 12.19
C LEU A 33 -14.86 13.35 11.60
N LEU A 34 -15.83 14.26 11.75
CA LEU A 34 -15.86 15.56 11.08
C LEU A 34 -15.88 16.76 12.04
N THR A 35 -15.98 16.55 13.36
CA THR A 35 -16.16 17.65 14.33
C THR A 35 -15.02 17.77 15.32
N GLY A 36 -14.31 18.89 15.26
CA GLY A 36 -13.60 19.43 16.41
C GLY A 36 -13.79 20.94 16.44
N TYR A 37 -14.83 21.45 17.12
CA TYR A 37 -15.03 22.89 17.34
C TYR A 37 -15.83 23.18 18.62
N ASP A 38 -15.32 24.11 19.43
CA ASP A 38 -16.12 25.06 20.21
C ASP A 38 -15.30 26.29 20.65
N SER A 39 -15.94 27.48 20.62
CA SER A 39 -15.60 28.82 21.15
C SER A 39 -15.12 29.94 20.17
N MET A 40 -15.40 31.22 20.52
CA MET A 40 -15.81 32.35 19.64
C MET A 40 -14.78 33.43 19.24
N ASP A 41 -15.18 34.16 18.16
CA ASP A 41 -14.93 35.56 17.69
C ASP A 41 -13.57 36.03 17.14
N ILE A 42 -12.43 35.49 17.58
CA ILE A 42 -11.19 35.51 16.75
C ILE A 42 -11.01 34.15 16.06
N LEU A 43 -11.52 33.12 16.73
CA LEU A 43 -11.64 31.77 16.25
C LEU A 43 -12.53 31.68 15.00
N GLN A 44 -13.57 32.51 14.85
CA GLN A 44 -14.50 32.38 13.72
C GLN A 44 -13.84 32.60 12.34
N TRP A 45 -12.84 33.48 12.23
CA TRP A 45 -12.08 33.69 10.99
C TRP A 45 -11.05 32.58 10.75
N GLU A 46 -10.40 32.09 11.80
CA GLU A 46 -9.49 30.93 11.72
C GLU A 46 -10.26 29.64 11.41
N ASP A 47 -11.47 29.52 11.93
CA ASP A 47 -12.41 28.41 11.74
C ASP A 47 -12.96 28.43 10.31
N ASP A 48 -13.30 29.61 9.78
CA ASP A 48 -13.71 29.77 8.37
C ASP A 48 -12.56 29.43 7.41
N ASP A 49 -11.34 29.93 7.63
CA ASP A 49 -10.17 29.59 6.82
C ASP A 49 -9.83 28.09 6.89
N GLN A 50 -9.90 27.50 8.09
CA GLN A 50 -9.69 26.07 8.28
C GLN A 50 -10.79 25.25 7.60
N ALA A 51 -12.05 25.71 7.63
CA ALA A 51 -13.15 25.03 6.95
C ALA A 51 -13.02 25.10 5.42
N LEU A 52 -12.54 26.22 4.86
CA LEU A 52 -12.22 26.33 3.45
C LEU A 52 -11.04 25.44 3.04
N LYS A 53 -9.99 25.35 3.87
CA LYS A 53 -8.87 24.41 3.69
C LYS A 53 -9.36 22.97 3.68
N ASN A 54 -10.21 22.60 4.64
CA ASN A 54 -10.80 21.27 4.73
C ASN A 54 -11.67 20.96 3.50
N ALA A 55 -12.45 21.93 3.00
CA ALA A 55 -13.28 21.75 1.82
C ALA A 55 -12.46 21.53 0.54
N ALA A 56 -11.38 22.29 0.35
CA ALA A 56 -10.45 22.11 -0.75
C ALA A 56 -9.78 20.73 -0.68
N ALA A 57 -9.25 20.36 0.49
CA ALA A 57 -8.64 19.05 0.75
C ALA A 57 -9.62 17.89 0.53
N GLN A 58 -10.87 18.00 1.01
CA GLN A 58 -11.92 17.00 0.79
C GLN A 58 -12.27 16.81 -0.70
N SER A 59 -11.98 17.83 -1.50
CA SER A 59 -12.18 17.85 -2.95
C SER A 59 -10.92 17.48 -3.74
N ARG A 60 -9.81 17.18 -3.06
CA ARG A 60 -8.49 16.90 -3.65
C ARG A 60 -7.97 18.08 -4.47
N LEU A 61 -8.21 19.30 -3.98
CA LEU A 61 -7.73 20.54 -4.60
C LEU A 61 -6.80 21.27 -3.62
N PRO A 62 -5.71 21.89 -4.11
CA PRO A 62 -4.87 22.73 -3.28
C PRO A 62 -5.65 23.97 -2.85
N TYR A 63 -5.66 24.26 -1.55
CA TYR A 63 -6.41 25.39 -0.97
C TYR A 63 -6.00 26.74 -1.55
N ASP A 64 -4.69 26.95 -1.70
CA ASP A 64 -4.01 28.20 -2.01
C ASP A 64 -3.42 28.26 -3.43
N LYS A 65 -3.72 27.27 -4.28
CA LYS A 65 -3.24 27.21 -5.66
C LYS A 65 -4.34 26.87 -6.64
N VAL A 66 -4.16 27.38 -7.84
CA VAL A 66 -4.98 27.08 -9.01
C VAL A 66 -4.33 25.90 -9.73
N THR A 67 -5.13 24.92 -10.11
CA THR A 67 -4.71 23.74 -10.86
C THR A 67 -4.56 24.04 -12.36
N THR A 68 -3.82 23.20 -13.08
CA THR A 68 -3.69 23.30 -14.54
C THR A 68 -5.07 23.26 -15.24
N GLN A 69 -5.98 22.44 -14.72
CA GLN A 69 -7.35 22.34 -15.24
C GLN A 69 -8.14 23.64 -15.06
N GLU A 70 -8.00 24.30 -13.91
CA GLU A 70 -8.64 25.58 -13.65
C GLU A 70 -8.03 26.69 -14.54
N PHE A 71 -6.70 26.76 -14.69
CA PHE A 71 -6.08 27.73 -15.61
C PHE A 71 -6.58 27.59 -17.05
N ALA A 72 -6.70 26.36 -17.55
CA ALA A 72 -7.22 26.11 -18.90
C ALA A 72 -8.68 26.56 -19.10
N CYS A 73 -9.48 26.59 -18.04
CA CYS A 73 -10.89 26.97 -18.09
C CYS A 73 -11.14 28.47 -17.79
N PHE A 74 -10.18 29.12 -17.12
CA PHE A 74 -10.28 30.50 -16.64
C PHE A 74 -9.00 31.29 -17.01
N PRO A 75 -8.84 31.69 -18.28
CA PRO A 75 -7.64 32.38 -18.75
C PRO A 75 -7.39 33.72 -18.03
N GLU A 76 -8.43 34.38 -17.53
CA GLU A 76 -8.32 35.60 -16.72
C GLU A 76 -7.54 35.43 -15.41
N LEU A 77 -7.30 34.19 -14.97
CA LEU A 77 -6.45 33.92 -13.80
C LEU A 77 -4.98 34.26 -14.04
N HIS A 78 -4.57 34.44 -15.30
CA HIS A 78 -3.23 34.95 -15.65
C HIS A 78 -3.09 36.47 -15.44
N ASP A 79 -4.19 37.21 -15.26
CA ASP A 79 -4.18 38.67 -15.27
C ASP A 79 -3.61 39.28 -13.98
N SER A 80 -3.99 38.75 -12.81
CA SER A 80 -3.53 39.27 -11.52
C SER A 80 -3.67 38.29 -10.36
N GLU A 81 -2.80 38.46 -9.35
CA GLU A 81 -2.87 37.70 -8.08
C GLU A 81 -4.18 37.97 -7.32
N ALA A 82 -4.76 39.18 -7.45
CA ALA A 82 -6.05 39.50 -6.85
C ALA A 82 -7.19 38.65 -7.44
N THR A 83 -7.17 38.42 -8.76
CA THR A 83 -8.13 37.55 -9.45
C THR A 83 -7.99 36.10 -8.99
N ILE A 84 -6.76 35.62 -8.82
CA ILE A 84 -6.46 34.28 -8.29
C ILE A 84 -7.03 34.12 -6.88
N ASN A 85 -6.75 35.07 -5.98
CA ASN A 85 -7.24 35.01 -4.60
C ASN A 85 -8.77 35.04 -4.53
N LEU A 86 -9.42 35.85 -5.39
CA LEU A 86 -10.87 35.89 -5.52
C LEU A 86 -11.44 34.54 -6.01
N PHE A 87 -10.82 33.94 -7.04
CA PHE A 87 -11.21 32.62 -7.55
C PHE A 87 -11.09 31.54 -6.48
N LEU A 88 -9.95 31.45 -5.81
CA LEU A 88 -9.67 30.43 -4.80
C LEU A 88 -10.68 30.51 -3.65
N TYR A 89 -10.98 31.71 -3.18
CA TYR A 89 -11.99 31.91 -2.14
C TYR A 89 -13.38 31.43 -2.60
N ILE A 90 -13.86 31.89 -3.76
CA ILE A 90 -15.19 31.52 -4.28
C ILE A 90 -15.27 30.00 -4.49
N ARG A 91 -14.25 29.41 -5.13
CA ARG A 91 -14.15 27.97 -5.35
C ARG A 91 -14.24 27.21 -4.03
N ASN A 92 -13.39 27.54 -3.05
CA ASN A 92 -13.34 26.86 -1.76
C ASN A 92 -14.65 27.03 -0.98
N LYS A 93 -15.31 28.19 -1.09
CA LYS A 93 -16.60 28.44 -0.46
C LYS A 93 -17.70 27.57 -1.06
N ILE A 94 -17.76 27.44 -2.39
CA ILE A 94 -18.72 26.57 -3.06
C ILE A 94 -18.50 25.10 -2.66
N LEU A 95 -17.24 24.65 -2.59
CA LEU A 95 -16.90 23.30 -2.12
C LEU A 95 -17.34 23.10 -0.66
N GLN A 96 -17.11 24.08 0.21
CA GLN A 96 -17.54 24.04 1.61
C GLN A 96 -19.04 23.83 1.71
N LEU A 97 -19.84 24.63 0.98
CA LEU A 97 -21.30 24.52 0.96
C LEU A 97 -21.78 23.13 0.53
N TRP A 98 -21.15 22.54 -0.50
CA TRP A 98 -21.48 21.19 -0.94
C TRP A 98 -21.14 20.13 0.13
N HIS A 99 -19.99 20.23 0.80
CA HIS A 99 -19.58 19.21 1.79
C HIS A 99 -20.40 19.27 3.09
N LEU A 100 -20.99 20.43 3.41
CA LEU A 100 -21.93 20.59 4.51
C LEU A 100 -23.20 19.75 4.29
N GLU A 101 -23.83 19.87 3.11
CA GLU A 101 -25.11 19.21 2.81
C GLU A 101 -25.14 18.45 1.48
N SER A 102 -24.17 17.55 1.26
CA SER A 102 -24.03 16.77 0.02
C SER A 102 -25.19 15.83 -0.35
N HIS A 103 -26.25 15.75 0.45
CA HIS A 103 -27.44 14.95 0.20
C HIS A 103 -28.54 15.71 -0.57
N ILE A 104 -28.37 17.02 -0.74
CA ILE A 104 -29.26 17.91 -1.50
C ILE A 104 -28.45 18.58 -2.62
N GLU A 105 -29.09 18.86 -3.75
CA GLU A 105 -28.49 19.61 -4.85
C GLU A 105 -28.12 21.02 -4.39
N LEU A 106 -26.82 21.37 -4.48
CA LEU A 106 -26.35 22.75 -4.30
C LEU A 106 -26.68 23.54 -5.56
N THR A 107 -27.40 24.65 -5.42
CA THR A 107 -27.76 25.56 -6.52
C THR A 107 -26.85 26.80 -6.53
N VAL A 108 -26.86 27.55 -7.63
CA VAL A 108 -26.08 28.80 -7.70
C VAL A 108 -26.72 29.91 -6.86
N GLU A 109 -28.03 29.83 -6.65
CA GLU A 109 -28.78 30.72 -5.78
C GLU A 109 -28.33 30.55 -4.32
N ASP A 110 -28.17 29.32 -3.83
CA ASP A 110 -27.62 29.04 -2.50
C ASP A 110 -26.22 29.65 -2.32
N VAL A 111 -25.40 29.63 -3.38
CA VAL A 111 -24.06 30.23 -3.37
C VAL A 111 -24.14 31.75 -3.23
N TYR A 112 -25.07 32.42 -3.93
CA TYR A 112 -25.24 33.87 -3.82
C TYR A 112 -25.76 34.31 -2.46
N GLU A 113 -26.61 33.52 -1.81
CA GLU A 113 -27.10 33.80 -0.46
C GLU A 113 -25.96 33.75 0.59
N GLN A 114 -24.92 32.96 0.32
CA GLN A 114 -23.80 32.73 1.25
C GLN A 114 -22.53 33.54 0.92
N LEU A 115 -22.45 34.18 -0.25
CA LEU A 115 -21.32 35.03 -0.63
C LEU A 115 -21.58 36.50 -0.29
N ALA A 116 -20.72 37.07 0.57
CA ALA A 116 -20.72 38.49 0.90
C ALA A 116 -19.90 39.33 -0.11
N PRO A 117 -20.15 40.64 -0.24
CA PRO A 117 -19.26 41.55 -0.96
C PRO A 117 -17.83 41.55 -0.35
N PRO A 118 -16.77 41.63 -1.17
CA PRO A 118 -16.75 41.85 -2.62
C PRO A 118 -16.90 40.57 -3.46
N TYR A 119 -16.96 39.38 -2.85
CA TYR A 119 -16.90 38.08 -3.54
C TYR A 119 -18.13 37.78 -4.41
N ASN A 120 -19.25 38.46 -4.17
CA ASN A 120 -20.47 38.34 -4.98
C ASN A 120 -20.61 39.44 -6.06
N SER A 121 -19.61 40.32 -6.21
CA SER A 121 -19.73 41.51 -7.10
C SER A 121 -19.76 41.14 -8.59
N ASP A 122 -19.03 40.08 -9.00
CA ASP A 122 -19.06 39.56 -10.36
C ASP A 122 -19.91 38.28 -10.43
N SER A 123 -21.19 38.46 -10.73
CA SER A 123 -22.15 37.35 -10.82
C SER A 123 -21.80 36.35 -11.93
N GLN A 124 -21.18 36.80 -13.04
CA GLN A 124 -20.84 35.93 -14.15
C GLN A 124 -19.64 35.04 -13.80
N PHE A 125 -18.64 35.60 -13.12
CA PHE A 125 -17.48 34.85 -12.65
C PHE A 125 -17.88 33.75 -11.67
N VAL A 126 -18.71 34.07 -10.66
CA VAL A 126 -19.25 33.08 -9.70
C VAL A 126 -20.02 31.96 -10.42
N ARG A 127 -20.87 32.29 -11.39
CA ARG A 127 -21.61 31.31 -12.21
C ARG A 127 -20.69 30.37 -12.96
N ARG A 128 -19.61 30.88 -13.54
CA ARG A 128 -18.63 30.07 -14.28
C ARG A 128 -17.88 29.12 -13.34
N ILE A 129 -17.44 29.59 -12.17
CA ILE A 129 -16.78 28.73 -11.15
C ILE A 129 -17.73 27.62 -10.71
N PHE A 130 -18.97 27.97 -10.36
CA PHE A 130 -19.99 26.99 -9.99
C PHE A 130 -20.24 25.97 -11.11
N ALA A 131 -20.37 26.44 -12.35
CA ALA A 131 -20.61 25.57 -13.51
C ALA A 131 -19.43 24.63 -13.80
N PHE A 132 -18.19 25.09 -13.61
CA PHE A 132 -16.98 24.26 -13.70
C PHE A 132 -16.96 23.16 -12.63
N LEU A 133 -17.17 23.53 -11.36
CA LEU A 133 -17.19 22.57 -10.25
C LEU A 133 -18.29 21.52 -10.42
N LYS A 134 -19.47 21.94 -10.90
CA LYS A 134 -20.58 21.04 -11.24
C LYS A 134 -20.25 20.14 -12.44
N ARG A 135 -19.61 20.66 -13.51
CA ARG A 135 -19.29 19.89 -14.72
C ARG A 135 -18.36 18.73 -14.44
N TYR A 136 -17.31 18.96 -13.66
CA TYR A 136 -16.30 17.95 -13.36
C TYR A 136 -16.59 17.13 -12.09
N GLY A 137 -17.75 17.34 -11.47
CA GLY A 137 -18.21 16.54 -10.34
C GLY A 137 -17.43 16.79 -9.05
N PHE A 138 -16.96 18.02 -8.83
CA PHE A 138 -16.46 18.45 -7.52
C PHE A 138 -17.62 18.72 -6.54
N ILE A 139 -18.76 19.14 -7.08
CA ILE A 139 -20.05 19.31 -6.38
C ILE A 139 -21.15 18.60 -7.17
N ASN A 140 -22.32 18.39 -6.56
CA ASN A 140 -23.50 17.83 -7.24
C ASN A 140 -23.20 16.51 -7.97
N PHE A 141 -22.50 15.60 -7.28
CA PHE A 141 -22.21 14.26 -7.77
C PHE A 141 -22.82 13.18 -6.87
N GLY A 142 -23.01 11.98 -7.42
CA GLY A 142 -23.51 10.83 -6.67
C GLY A 142 -25.05 10.76 -6.61
N ARG A 143 -25.58 10.49 -5.41
CA ARG A 143 -27.02 10.33 -5.14
C ARG A 143 -27.48 11.43 -4.18
N PHE A 144 -28.05 12.50 -4.72
CA PHE A 144 -28.59 13.61 -3.95
C PHE A 144 -30.02 13.93 -4.38
N THR A 145 -30.78 14.58 -3.51
CA THR A 145 -32.13 15.07 -3.79
C THR A 145 -32.04 16.31 -4.66
N ARG A 146 -32.68 16.30 -5.83
CA ARG A 146 -32.71 17.48 -6.72
C ARG A 146 -33.71 18.50 -6.20
N VAL A 147 -33.29 19.76 -6.20
CA VAL A 147 -34.15 20.91 -5.88
C VAL A 147 -34.76 21.46 -7.16
N LYS A 148 -33.97 21.48 -8.25
CA LYS A 148 -34.45 21.94 -9.55
C LYS A 148 -35.09 20.79 -10.34
N ALA A 149 -36.03 21.15 -11.22
CA ALA A 149 -36.60 20.21 -12.18
C ALA A 149 -35.48 19.56 -13.03
N PRO A 150 -35.67 18.32 -13.51
CA PRO A 150 -34.69 17.67 -14.37
C PRO A 150 -34.31 18.57 -15.55
N THR A 151 -33.01 18.68 -15.83
CA THR A 151 -32.50 19.41 -17.00
C THR A 151 -33.17 18.87 -18.27
N GLU A 152 -33.59 19.79 -19.14
CA GLU A 152 -34.22 19.42 -20.41
C GLU A 152 -33.33 18.45 -21.19
N ARG A 153 -33.96 17.41 -21.74
CA ARG A 153 -33.21 16.39 -22.49
C ARG A 153 -32.65 17.00 -23.77
N VAL A 154 -31.34 16.92 -23.92
CA VAL A 154 -30.68 17.23 -25.20
C VAL A 154 -30.80 16.04 -26.15
N LYS A 155 -30.85 16.30 -27.45
CA LYS A 155 -30.83 15.26 -28.49
C LYS A 155 -29.41 14.71 -28.69
N LYS A 156 -28.81 14.19 -27.62
CA LYS A 156 -27.47 13.61 -27.57
C LYS A 156 -27.49 12.32 -26.78
N ARG A 157 -26.85 11.28 -27.34
CA ARG A 157 -26.85 9.93 -26.77
C ARG A 157 -25.43 9.43 -26.50
N VAL A 158 -25.25 8.77 -25.36
CA VAL A 158 -24.00 8.15 -24.93
C VAL A 158 -24.26 6.68 -24.56
N ILE A 159 -23.43 5.78 -25.08
CA ILE A 159 -23.39 4.38 -24.60
C ILE A 159 -22.24 4.25 -23.61
N VAL A 160 -22.51 3.70 -22.43
CA VAL A 160 -21.50 3.37 -21.42
C VAL A 160 -21.35 1.85 -21.35
N ILE A 161 -20.13 1.35 -21.51
CA ILE A 161 -19.83 -0.08 -21.46
C ILE A 161 -19.26 -0.40 -20.08
N GLY A 162 -20.02 -1.16 -19.29
CA GLY A 162 -19.74 -1.55 -17.92
C GLY A 162 -20.50 -0.72 -16.88
N ALA A 163 -21.15 -1.40 -15.94
CA ALA A 163 -21.86 -0.83 -14.79
C ALA A 163 -21.04 -0.98 -13.48
N GLY A 164 -19.72 -0.80 -13.57
CA GLY A 164 -18.85 -0.62 -12.41
C GLY A 164 -18.88 0.82 -11.88
N ALA A 165 -18.06 1.14 -10.88
CA ALA A 165 -18.02 2.47 -10.27
C ALA A 165 -17.79 3.61 -11.29
N ALA A 166 -16.86 3.43 -12.23
CA ALA A 166 -16.60 4.42 -13.28
C ALA A 166 -17.79 4.65 -14.20
N GLY A 167 -18.37 3.56 -14.73
CA GLY A 167 -19.50 3.64 -15.66
C GLY A 167 -20.76 4.22 -15.02
N LEU A 168 -21.08 3.81 -13.78
CA LEU A 168 -22.24 4.33 -13.05
C LEU A 168 -22.07 5.80 -12.66
N ALA A 169 -20.87 6.21 -12.19
CA ALA A 169 -20.58 7.61 -11.91
C ALA A 169 -20.77 8.49 -13.15
N ALA A 170 -20.22 8.05 -14.28
CA ALA A 170 -20.33 8.78 -15.54
C ALA A 170 -21.78 8.86 -16.03
N ALA A 171 -22.49 7.73 -16.05
CA ALA A 171 -23.88 7.66 -16.50
C ALA A 171 -24.80 8.55 -15.67
N ARG A 172 -24.61 8.58 -14.34
CA ARG A 172 -25.33 9.45 -13.41
C ARG A 172 -25.10 10.92 -13.73
N GLN A 173 -23.85 11.34 -13.90
CA GLN A 173 -23.52 12.74 -14.22
C GLN A 173 -24.03 13.16 -15.60
N LEU A 174 -23.86 12.31 -16.62
CA LEU A 174 -24.35 12.60 -17.97
C LEU A 174 -25.88 12.74 -18.01
N GLN A 175 -26.61 11.86 -17.32
CA GLN A 175 -28.06 12.00 -17.16
C GLN A 175 -28.43 13.27 -16.39
N TYR A 176 -27.63 13.67 -15.38
CA TYR A 176 -27.80 14.94 -14.69
C TYR A 176 -27.61 16.15 -15.60
N PHE A 177 -26.75 16.06 -16.61
CA PHE A 177 -26.59 17.09 -17.64
C PHE A 177 -27.63 17.04 -18.77
N GLY A 178 -28.65 16.19 -18.65
CA GLY A 178 -29.74 16.06 -19.64
C GLY A 178 -29.38 15.22 -20.87
N ILE A 179 -28.23 14.53 -20.87
CA ILE A 179 -27.78 13.67 -21.96
C ILE A 179 -28.47 12.30 -21.85
N GLU A 180 -28.91 11.74 -22.98
CA GLU A 180 -29.44 10.38 -23.02
C GLU A 180 -28.30 9.37 -22.84
N VAL A 181 -28.44 8.47 -21.88
CA VAL A 181 -27.42 7.45 -21.58
C VAL A 181 -28.05 6.07 -21.75
N LEU A 182 -27.25 5.08 -22.17
CA LEU A 182 -27.56 3.65 -22.05
C LEU A 182 -26.32 2.94 -21.49
N VAL A 183 -26.50 2.15 -20.43
CA VAL A 183 -25.40 1.37 -19.83
C VAL A 183 -25.55 -0.10 -20.22
N LEU A 184 -24.52 -0.70 -20.80
CA LEU A 184 -24.47 -2.12 -21.15
C LEU A 184 -23.50 -2.84 -20.19
N GLU A 185 -24.00 -3.82 -19.45
CA GLU A 185 -23.21 -4.59 -18.48
C GLU A 185 -23.27 -6.08 -18.82
N ALA A 186 -22.10 -6.70 -18.93
CA ALA A 186 -21.98 -8.11 -19.31
C ALA A 186 -22.49 -9.06 -18.23
N ARG A 187 -22.35 -8.69 -16.95
CA ARG A 187 -22.80 -9.48 -15.80
C ARG A 187 -24.30 -9.34 -15.57
N GLN A 188 -24.85 -10.29 -14.81
CA GLN A 188 -26.21 -10.23 -14.27
C GLN A 188 -26.32 -9.37 -12.99
N ARG A 189 -25.34 -8.47 -12.75
CA ARG A 189 -25.27 -7.64 -11.55
C ARG A 189 -24.48 -6.36 -11.82
N LEU A 190 -24.68 -5.36 -10.95
CA LEU A 190 -23.92 -4.11 -10.92
C LEU A 190 -22.56 -4.28 -10.22
N GLY A 191 -21.75 -3.22 -10.25
CA GLY A 191 -20.56 -3.03 -9.41
C GLY A 191 -19.26 -3.60 -9.99
N GLY A 192 -19.32 -4.55 -10.92
CA GLY A 192 -18.13 -5.14 -11.55
C GLY A 192 -17.21 -5.80 -10.52
N ARG A 193 -16.02 -5.24 -10.32
CA ARG A 193 -15.04 -5.70 -9.30
C ARG A 193 -15.40 -5.32 -7.86
N ILE A 194 -16.49 -4.58 -7.67
CA ILE A 194 -17.12 -4.36 -6.37
C ILE A 194 -18.25 -5.37 -6.28
N PHE A 195 -18.05 -6.42 -5.48
CA PHE A 195 -18.99 -7.53 -5.41
C PHE A 195 -19.17 -8.00 -3.97
N THR A 196 -20.32 -7.63 -3.42
CA THR A 196 -20.74 -8.05 -2.09
C THR A 196 -21.59 -9.31 -2.18
N TYR A 197 -21.19 -10.36 -1.47
CA TYR A 197 -22.04 -11.51 -1.20
C TYR A 197 -22.97 -11.21 -0.03
N ARG A 198 -24.27 -11.40 -0.23
CA ARG A 198 -25.31 -11.18 0.78
C ARG A 198 -26.15 -12.44 0.93
N LYS A 199 -26.21 -13.02 2.13
CA LYS A 199 -27.10 -14.14 2.47
C LYS A 199 -27.74 -13.91 3.85
N PRO A 200 -29.08 -13.87 3.94
CA PRO A 200 -29.77 -13.71 5.22
C PRO A 200 -29.48 -14.84 6.22
N PRO A 201 -29.56 -14.58 7.55
CA PRO A 201 -29.91 -13.29 8.15
C PRO A 201 -28.74 -12.29 8.19
N ASN A 202 -27.48 -12.71 8.32
CA ASN A 202 -26.37 -11.80 8.68
C ASN A 202 -25.05 -12.01 7.90
N ILE A 203 -25.04 -12.69 6.75
CA ILE A 203 -23.79 -12.86 5.98
C ILE A 203 -23.69 -11.74 4.95
N ILE A 204 -22.82 -10.77 5.22
CA ILE A 204 -22.45 -9.70 4.29
C ILE A 204 -20.93 -9.67 4.19
N VAL A 205 -20.39 -9.90 2.99
CA VAL A 205 -18.94 -9.93 2.80
C VAL A 205 -18.54 -9.58 1.38
N ASP A 206 -17.47 -8.80 1.24
CA ASP A 206 -16.97 -8.35 -0.05
C ASP A 206 -15.96 -9.32 -0.67
N GLN A 207 -16.33 -9.88 -1.82
CA GLN A 207 -15.45 -10.70 -2.67
C GLN A 207 -14.42 -9.86 -3.43
N GLY A 208 -14.75 -8.59 -3.69
CA GLY A 208 -13.92 -7.64 -4.41
C GLY A 208 -13.32 -6.56 -3.51
N ALA A 209 -13.48 -5.30 -3.88
CA ALA A 209 -13.12 -4.18 -3.01
C ALA A 209 -13.87 -4.25 -1.66
N MET A 210 -13.15 -4.09 -0.55
CA MET A 210 -13.72 -4.15 0.82
C MET A 210 -13.28 -3.00 1.74
N ILE A 211 -12.28 -2.21 1.34
CA ILE A 211 -11.68 -1.14 2.14
C ILE A 211 -11.80 0.19 1.40
N VAL A 212 -12.37 1.20 2.06
CA VAL A 212 -12.30 2.60 1.66
C VAL A 212 -10.97 3.13 2.18
N MET A 213 -10.04 3.43 1.29
CA MET A 213 -8.70 3.87 1.66
C MET A 213 -8.69 5.38 1.92
N GLY A 214 -8.38 5.77 3.16
CA GLY A 214 -8.43 7.16 3.62
C GLY A 214 -9.85 7.73 3.70
N SER A 215 -10.16 8.41 4.80
CA SER A 215 -11.46 9.07 5.00
C SER A 215 -11.47 10.53 4.55
N LEU A 216 -10.32 11.20 4.53
CA LEU A 216 -10.20 12.59 4.12
C LEU A 216 -9.91 12.67 2.63
N GLY A 217 -10.66 13.50 1.90
CA GLY A 217 -10.48 13.61 0.44
C GLY A 217 -11.08 12.48 -0.38
N ASN A 218 -11.70 11.48 0.25
CA ASN A 218 -12.25 10.33 -0.47
C ASN A 218 -13.72 10.55 -0.88
N PRO A 219 -14.07 10.54 -2.18
CA PRO A 219 -15.44 10.76 -2.64
C PRO A 219 -16.42 9.67 -2.19
N MET A 220 -15.92 8.50 -1.77
CA MET A 220 -16.76 7.43 -1.22
C MET A 220 -17.40 7.84 0.12
N ILE A 221 -16.78 8.75 0.87
CA ILE A 221 -17.35 9.31 2.10
C ILE A 221 -18.54 10.20 1.79
N THR A 222 -18.47 10.98 0.71
CA THR A 222 -19.63 11.76 0.22
C THR A 222 -20.77 10.85 -0.19
N LEU A 223 -20.50 9.74 -0.90
CA LEU A 223 -21.54 8.76 -1.25
C LEU A 223 -22.16 8.09 -0.02
N ALA A 224 -21.37 7.82 1.01
CA ALA A 224 -21.90 7.23 2.23
C ALA A 224 -22.82 8.17 3.01
N LYS A 225 -22.51 9.48 3.05
CA LYS A 225 -23.43 10.51 3.58
C LYS A 225 -24.77 10.50 2.85
N GLN A 226 -24.74 10.29 1.54
CA GLN A 226 -25.90 10.30 0.65
C GLN A 226 -26.80 9.05 0.75
N ILE A 227 -26.26 7.91 1.18
CA ILE A 227 -26.94 6.60 1.17
C ILE A 227 -27.24 6.11 2.60
N THR A 228 -26.81 6.85 3.63
CA THR A 228 -27.00 6.49 5.05
C THR A 228 -26.34 5.14 5.39
N THR A 229 -25.11 4.96 4.93
CA THR A 229 -24.32 3.73 5.15
C THR A 229 -23.43 3.84 6.38
N SER A 230 -23.18 2.72 7.07
CA SER A 230 -22.34 2.68 8.27
C SER A 230 -20.94 2.15 7.97
N PHE A 231 -19.95 2.70 8.69
CA PHE A 231 -18.56 2.27 8.57
C PHE A 231 -18.04 1.61 9.85
N SER A 232 -16.97 0.85 9.70
CA SER A 232 -16.08 0.46 10.80
C SER A 232 -14.66 0.85 10.44
N ILE A 233 -13.93 1.41 11.41
CA ILE A 233 -12.52 1.71 11.24
C ILE A 233 -11.76 0.40 11.11
N VAL A 234 -10.90 0.32 10.10
CA VAL A 234 -9.99 -0.79 9.91
C VAL A 234 -8.70 -0.49 10.68
N GLU A 235 -8.56 -1.08 11.86
CA GLU A 235 -7.39 -0.92 12.72
C GLU A 235 -6.30 -1.89 12.26
N GLY A 236 -5.29 -1.37 11.55
CA GLY A 236 -4.19 -2.21 11.06
C GLY A 236 -3.06 -2.42 12.06
N ASN A 237 -2.94 -1.57 13.08
CA ASN A 237 -1.75 -1.46 13.95
C ASN A 237 -1.45 -2.67 14.83
N ASP A 238 -2.41 -3.58 15.01
CA ASP A 238 -2.26 -4.76 15.87
C ASP A 238 -2.53 -6.05 15.08
N CYS A 239 -1.56 -6.44 14.25
CA CYS A 239 -1.53 -7.67 13.48
C CYS A 239 -0.63 -8.72 14.16
N PRO A 240 -1.16 -9.66 14.96
CA PRO A 240 -0.35 -10.78 15.44
C PRO A 240 0.02 -11.68 14.26
N ILE A 241 1.29 -12.06 14.18
CA ILE A 241 1.82 -12.95 13.14
C ILE A 241 2.11 -14.31 13.76
N TYR A 242 1.68 -15.38 13.11
CA TYR A 242 1.89 -16.77 13.53
C TYR A 242 2.89 -17.48 12.62
N ASP A 243 3.77 -18.29 13.21
CA ASP A 243 4.68 -19.18 12.48
C ASP A 243 3.91 -20.35 11.82
N PRO A 244 4.54 -21.16 10.94
CA PRO A 244 3.89 -22.31 10.31
C PRO A 244 3.31 -23.35 11.29
N CYS A 245 3.84 -23.40 12.51
CA CYS A 245 3.39 -24.31 13.57
C CYS A 245 2.24 -23.71 14.40
N GLY A 246 1.75 -22.52 14.06
CA GLY A 246 0.67 -21.82 14.77
C GLY A 246 1.12 -21.08 16.02
N ARG A 247 2.43 -20.89 16.25
CA ARG A 247 2.93 -20.13 17.40
C ARG A 247 3.07 -18.65 17.05
N MET A 248 2.58 -17.79 17.93
CA MET A 248 2.70 -16.35 17.76
C MET A 248 4.17 -15.91 17.81
N ILE A 249 4.57 -15.10 16.83
CA ILE A 249 5.90 -14.51 16.75
C ILE A 249 6.04 -13.39 17.77
N GLU A 250 7.19 -13.33 18.45
CA GLU A 250 7.45 -12.28 19.43
C GLU A 250 7.40 -10.89 18.77
N ARG A 251 6.59 -9.97 19.31
CA ARG A 251 6.43 -8.59 18.81
C ARG A 251 7.75 -7.84 18.63
N ARG A 252 8.76 -8.11 19.45
CA ARG A 252 10.10 -7.50 19.31
C ARG A 252 10.80 -7.96 18.03
N LYS A 253 10.68 -9.25 17.70
CA LYS A 253 11.28 -9.88 16.52
C LYS A 253 10.63 -9.36 15.24
N ASP A 254 9.30 -9.37 15.20
CA ASP A 254 8.50 -8.77 14.12
C ASP A 254 8.93 -7.32 13.82
N ARG A 255 8.94 -6.45 14.83
CA ARG A 255 9.40 -5.04 14.69
C ARG A 255 10.85 -4.87 14.25
N LEU A 256 11.73 -5.84 14.49
CA LEU A 256 13.11 -5.80 14.00
C LEU A 256 13.16 -6.11 12.50
N ILE A 257 12.38 -7.09 12.07
CA ILE A 257 12.31 -7.56 10.68
C ILE A 257 11.55 -6.56 9.81
N GLU A 258 10.43 -6.01 10.29
CA GLU A 258 9.72 -4.90 9.65
C GLU A 258 10.65 -3.69 9.41
N ARG A 259 11.49 -3.35 10.39
CA ARG A 259 12.50 -2.28 10.21
C ARG A 259 13.58 -2.64 9.19
N ALA A 260 13.99 -3.90 9.13
CA ALA A 260 14.94 -4.37 8.12
C ALA A 260 14.33 -4.30 6.72
N PHE A 261 13.05 -4.68 6.58
CA PHE A 261 12.25 -4.55 5.37
C PHE A 261 12.19 -3.10 4.89
N HIS A 262 11.78 -2.15 5.74
CA HIS A 262 11.74 -0.72 5.38
C HIS A 262 13.10 -0.19 4.96
N ARG A 263 14.20 -0.61 5.60
CA ARG A 263 15.55 -0.23 5.19
C ARG A 263 15.92 -0.77 3.81
N ILE A 264 15.35 -1.90 3.36
CA ILE A 264 15.55 -2.42 2.01
C ILE A 264 14.79 -1.54 1.02
N GLU A 265 13.52 -1.22 1.31
CA GLU A 265 12.72 -0.31 0.48
C GLU A 265 13.39 1.06 0.31
N GLU A 266 13.83 1.69 1.41
CA GLU A 266 14.53 2.98 1.40
C GLU A 266 15.83 2.91 0.57
N THR A 267 16.56 1.79 0.66
CA THR A 267 17.79 1.60 -0.12
C THR A 267 17.47 1.45 -1.60
N ALA A 268 16.40 0.73 -1.96
CA ALA A 268 15.96 0.57 -3.33
C ALA A 268 15.51 1.92 -3.94
N LEU A 269 14.76 2.73 -3.19
CA LEU A 269 14.38 4.08 -3.59
C LEU A 269 15.60 5.00 -3.75
N TYR A 270 16.59 4.88 -2.88
CA TYR A 270 17.85 5.62 -3.03
C TYR A 270 18.60 5.22 -4.31
N ILE A 271 18.68 3.92 -4.60
CA ILE A 271 19.32 3.40 -5.82
C ILE A 271 18.58 3.91 -7.07
N SER A 272 17.25 3.89 -7.07
CA SER A 272 16.45 4.26 -8.23
C SER A 272 16.36 5.77 -8.44
N HIS A 273 16.07 6.57 -7.41
CA HIS A 273 15.85 8.01 -7.55
C HIS A 273 17.13 8.84 -7.38
N THR A 274 18.03 8.45 -6.47
CA THR A 274 19.25 9.25 -6.19
C THR A 274 20.43 8.81 -7.05
N LYS A 275 20.62 7.50 -7.25
CA LYS A 275 21.70 6.98 -8.10
C LYS A 275 21.28 6.78 -9.56
N ASN A 276 19.99 6.90 -9.87
CA ASN A 276 19.42 6.66 -11.18
C ASN A 276 19.79 5.28 -11.77
N ILE A 277 20.03 4.29 -10.90
CA ILE A 277 20.32 2.92 -11.30
C ILE A 277 18.98 2.19 -11.42
N THR A 278 18.46 2.13 -12.63
CA THR A 278 17.13 1.57 -12.92
C THR A 278 17.15 0.52 -14.02
N LYS A 279 18.34 0.25 -14.58
CA LYS A 279 18.57 -0.75 -15.62
C LYS A 279 19.85 -1.54 -15.34
N VAL A 280 19.83 -2.82 -15.67
CA VAL A 280 21.01 -3.69 -15.69
C VAL A 280 20.98 -4.47 -17.00
N SER A 281 22.12 -4.62 -17.68
CA SER A 281 22.23 -5.39 -18.94
C SER A 281 21.16 -5.05 -19.99
N GLY A 282 20.76 -3.78 -20.07
CA GLY A 282 19.78 -3.29 -21.05
C GLY A 282 18.30 -3.46 -20.70
N HIS A 283 17.93 -4.18 -19.63
CA HIS A 283 16.55 -4.30 -19.16
C HIS A 283 16.28 -3.41 -17.93
N ASN A 284 15.03 -2.99 -17.76
CA ASN A 284 14.59 -2.25 -16.57
C ASN A 284 14.50 -3.19 -15.37
N LEU A 285 14.99 -2.72 -14.23
CA LEU A 285 14.97 -3.48 -12.98
C LEU A 285 13.55 -3.54 -12.40
N SER A 286 13.19 -4.73 -11.94
CA SER A 286 12.06 -4.95 -11.05
C SER A 286 12.40 -4.67 -9.58
N LEU A 287 11.37 -4.56 -8.74
CA LEU A 287 11.57 -4.47 -7.29
C LEU A 287 12.25 -5.71 -6.71
N ALA A 288 11.85 -6.91 -7.17
CA ALA A 288 12.44 -8.15 -6.69
C ALA A 288 13.95 -8.20 -6.95
N GLU A 289 14.39 -7.90 -8.17
CA GLU A 289 15.82 -7.87 -8.52
C GLU A 289 16.60 -6.88 -7.65
N ALA A 290 16.04 -5.70 -7.41
CA ALA A 290 16.67 -4.71 -6.54
C ALA A 290 16.76 -5.20 -5.09
N TYR A 291 15.68 -5.78 -4.55
CA TYR A 291 15.64 -6.28 -3.18
C TYR A 291 16.57 -7.46 -2.98
N ASP A 292 16.63 -8.40 -3.93
CA ASP A 292 17.53 -9.54 -3.91
C ASP A 292 18.99 -9.08 -3.91
N VAL A 293 19.35 -8.10 -4.76
CA VAL A 293 20.69 -7.50 -4.76
C VAL A 293 21.01 -6.84 -3.42
N ILE A 294 20.08 -6.08 -2.83
CA ILE A 294 20.29 -5.41 -1.54
C ILE A 294 20.46 -6.44 -0.41
N LEU A 295 19.61 -7.47 -0.38
CA LEU A 295 19.68 -8.56 0.60
C LEU A 295 21.00 -9.32 0.50
N ASN A 296 21.38 -9.74 -0.71
CA ASN A 296 22.64 -10.45 -0.96
C ASN A 296 23.85 -9.58 -0.59
N CYS A 297 23.86 -8.30 -0.97
CA CYS A 297 24.93 -7.37 -0.60
C CYS A 297 25.04 -7.19 0.92
N ARG A 298 23.92 -7.20 1.65
CA ARG A 298 23.91 -7.10 3.13
C ARG A 298 24.35 -8.38 3.81
N GLN A 299 24.00 -9.54 3.27
CA GLN A 299 24.54 -10.82 3.73
C GLN A 299 26.05 -10.90 3.49
N LEU A 300 26.53 -10.31 2.39
CA LEU A 300 27.94 -10.23 2.01
C LEU A 300 28.65 -8.98 2.58
N GLU A 301 28.04 -8.23 3.50
CA GLU A 301 28.64 -6.98 3.99
C GLU A 301 30.02 -7.24 4.60
N HIS A 302 31.06 -6.89 3.82
CA HIS A 302 32.46 -7.04 4.21
C HIS A 302 32.76 -6.36 5.56
N ARG A 303 31.98 -5.35 5.97
CA ARG A 303 32.11 -4.73 7.29
C ARG A 303 31.72 -5.66 8.44
N GLN A 304 30.68 -6.49 8.29
CA GLN A 304 30.30 -7.46 9.34
C GLN A 304 31.33 -8.57 9.40
N GLN A 305 31.73 -9.10 8.23
CA GLN A 305 32.78 -10.10 8.14
C GLN A 305 34.10 -9.59 8.73
N LYS A 306 34.51 -8.37 8.38
CA LYS A 306 35.71 -7.73 8.93
C LYS A 306 35.62 -7.48 10.43
N ARG A 307 34.47 -7.04 10.96
CA ARG A 307 34.26 -6.92 12.41
C ARG A 307 34.44 -8.25 13.13
N ARG A 308 34.00 -9.35 12.49
CA ARG A 308 34.15 -10.69 13.03
C ARG A 308 35.60 -11.19 12.92
N GLU A 309 36.28 -10.94 11.81
CA GLU A 309 37.71 -11.21 11.66
C GLU A 309 38.53 -10.45 12.70
N ASP A 310 38.30 -9.14 12.86
CA ASP A 310 38.93 -8.29 13.87
C ASP A 310 38.66 -8.80 15.30
N PHE A 311 37.44 -9.31 15.56
CA PHE A 311 37.08 -9.92 16.83
C PHE A 311 37.85 -11.22 17.07
N LEU A 312 37.86 -12.14 16.10
CA LEU A 312 38.54 -13.44 16.19
C LEU A 312 40.05 -13.26 16.33
N GLU A 313 40.64 -12.26 15.66
CA GLU A 313 42.06 -11.93 15.79
C GLU A 313 42.40 -11.46 17.20
N LYS A 314 41.59 -10.55 17.77
CA LYS A 314 41.73 -10.13 19.18
C LYS A 314 41.55 -11.29 20.16
N PHE A 315 40.53 -12.12 19.95
CA PHE A 315 40.24 -13.28 20.79
C PHE A 315 41.39 -14.29 20.77
N LYS A 316 41.95 -14.56 19.58
CA LYS A 316 43.14 -15.40 19.40
C LYS A 316 44.37 -14.78 20.07
N GLY A 317 44.55 -13.47 19.98
CA GLY A 317 45.65 -12.75 20.66
C GLY A 317 45.63 -12.97 22.17
N VAL A 318 44.48 -12.74 22.81
CA VAL A 318 44.29 -12.96 24.26
C VAL A 318 44.53 -14.42 24.65
N LEU A 319 44.03 -15.39 23.87
CA LEU A 319 44.30 -16.81 24.10
C LEU A 319 45.79 -17.14 24.03
N GLN A 320 46.51 -16.54 23.08
CA GLN A 320 47.95 -16.74 22.95
C GLN A 320 48.72 -16.14 24.13
N ASP A 321 48.30 -14.97 24.63
CA ASP A 321 48.90 -14.36 25.83
C ASP A 321 48.68 -15.22 27.08
N ILE A 322 47.47 -15.75 27.28
CA ILE A 322 47.18 -16.70 28.38
C ILE A 322 48.10 -17.92 28.29
N LYS A 323 48.24 -18.49 27.08
CA LYS A 323 49.13 -19.63 26.86
C LYS A 323 50.59 -19.30 27.20
N ASN A 324 51.09 -18.14 26.76
CA ASN A 324 52.46 -17.69 27.05
C ASN A 324 52.69 -17.52 28.56
N LEU A 325 51.70 -16.98 29.29
CA LEU A 325 51.74 -16.86 30.75
C LEU A 325 51.75 -18.25 31.41
N GLN A 326 50.91 -19.17 30.97
CA GLN A 326 50.88 -20.56 31.48
C GLN A 326 52.21 -21.28 31.24
N ASP A 327 52.80 -21.16 30.06
CA ASP A 327 54.12 -21.73 29.74
C ASP A 327 55.21 -21.15 30.66
N SER A 328 55.15 -19.84 30.93
CA SER A 328 56.05 -19.16 31.88
C SER A 328 55.87 -19.68 33.30
N MET A 329 54.63 -19.88 33.75
CA MET A 329 54.33 -20.46 35.07
C MET A 329 54.88 -21.88 35.20
N VAL A 330 54.77 -22.71 34.15
CA VAL A 330 55.34 -24.07 34.13
C VAL A 330 56.86 -24.00 34.29
N MET A 331 57.53 -23.06 33.62
CA MET A 331 58.98 -22.85 33.76
C MET A 331 59.37 -22.39 35.17
N ILE A 332 58.66 -21.40 35.73
CA ILE A 332 58.90 -20.92 37.10
C ILE A 332 58.71 -22.07 38.11
N LYS A 333 57.67 -22.89 37.94
CA LYS A 333 57.41 -24.06 38.79
C LYS A 333 58.52 -25.11 38.71
N LYS A 334 59.13 -25.33 37.53
CA LYS A 334 60.31 -26.20 37.38
C LYS A 334 61.51 -25.63 38.12
N THR A 335 61.76 -24.33 38.00
CA THR A 335 62.85 -23.64 38.71
C THR A 335 62.66 -23.71 40.22
N LEU A 336 61.45 -23.46 40.72
CA LEU A 336 61.11 -23.57 42.14
C LEU A 336 61.37 -24.99 42.67
N LYS A 337 60.97 -26.03 41.94
CA LYS A 337 61.27 -27.43 42.30
C LYS A 337 62.78 -27.69 42.40
N ALA A 338 63.56 -27.18 41.45
CA ALA A 338 65.01 -27.35 41.45
C ALA A 338 65.70 -26.58 42.59
N LEU A 339 65.27 -25.34 42.86
CA LEU A 339 65.77 -24.55 43.99
C LEU A 339 65.39 -25.18 45.34
N HIS A 340 64.18 -25.71 45.46
CA HIS A 340 63.73 -26.42 46.65
C HIS A 340 64.54 -27.69 46.91
N ALA A 341 64.79 -28.52 45.89
CA ALA A 341 65.65 -29.69 46.02
C ALA A 341 67.07 -29.33 46.49
N LYS A 342 67.68 -28.27 45.91
CA LYS A 342 68.98 -27.76 46.36
C LYS A 342 68.96 -27.25 47.81
N LEU A 343 67.86 -26.62 48.22
CA LEU A 343 67.69 -26.17 49.60
C LEU A 343 67.62 -27.35 50.56
N GLU A 344 66.87 -28.40 50.22
CA GLU A 344 66.78 -29.63 51.04
C GLU A 344 68.13 -30.33 51.17
N GLU A 345 68.90 -30.44 50.08
CA GLU A 345 70.26 -30.99 50.09
C GLU A 345 71.17 -30.21 51.05
N LEU A 346 71.22 -28.88 50.92
CA LEU A 346 72.06 -28.02 51.77
C LEU A 346 71.63 -28.04 53.24
N GLN A 347 70.32 -28.10 53.52
CA GLN A 347 69.81 -28.23 54.89
C GLN A 347 70.08 -29.62 55.49
N ALA A 348 70.06 -30.68 54.67
CA ALA A 348 70.42 -32.03 55.11
C ALA A 348 71.93 -32.15 55.41
N GLU A 349 72.78 -31.46 54.66
CA GLU A 349 74.21 -31.32 54.93
C GLU A 349 74.50 -30.53 56.21
N ASP A 350 73.72 -29.47 56.48
CA ASP A 350 73.82 -28.65 57.69
C ASP A 350 73.45 -29.44 58.96
N ARG A 351 72.36 -30.22 58.91
CA ARG A 351 71.94 -31.13 60.00
C ARG A 351 72.96 -32.23 60.32
N LYS A 352 73.83 -32.61 59.37
CA LYS A 352 74.84 -33.67 59.53
C LYS A 352 76.15 -33.20 60.18
N GLY A 353 76.31 -31.91 60.51
CA GLY A 353 77.35 -31.41 61.44
C GLY A 353 78.80 -31.82 61.13
N LYS A 354 79.31 -31.59 59.90
CA LYS A 354 80.60 -32.15 59.45
C LYS A 354 81.85 -31.23 59.48
N SER A 355 81.80 -29.99 59.99
CA SER A 355 83.00 -29.13 60.03
C SER A 355 83.03 -28.17 61.22
N ASN A 356 84.20 -28.04 61.87
CA ASN A 356 84.49 -27.09 62.96
C ASN A 356 85.05 -25.73 62.46
N ASP A 357 85.07 -25.50 61.14
CA ASP A 357 85.55 -24.23 60.55
C ASP A 357 84.43 -23.17 60.49
N GLU A 358 84.61 -22.07 61.21
CA GLU A 358 83.65 -20.95 61.28
C GLU A 358 83.38 -20.30 59.91
N LYS A 359 84.39 -20.24 59.03
CA LYS A 359 84.23 -19.65 57.69
C LYS A 359 83.32 -20.50 56.81
N GLU A 360 83.40 -21.82 56.94
CA GLU A 360 82.62 -22.76 56.15
C GLU A 360 81.14 -22.78 56.59
N LYS A 361 80.88 -22.68 57.90
CA LYS A 361 79.52 -22.49 58.45
C LYS A 361 78.88 -21.17 58.00
N ALA A 362 79.64 -20.07 58.03
CA ALA A 362 79.19 -18.77 57.56
C ALA A 362 78.84 -18.81 56.06
N LEU A 363 79.69 -19.42 55.22
CA LEU A 363 79.46 -19.56 53.79
C LEU A 363 78.22 -20.41 53.47
N ARG A 364 78.00 -21.51 54.18
CA ARG A 364 76.80 -22.36 54.04
C ARG A 364 75.53 -21.63 54.46
N THR A 365 75.57 -20.90 55.57
CA THR A 365 74.46 -20.06 56.04
C THR A 365 74.10 -18.99 55.00
N ILE A 366 75.10 -18.37 54.37
CA ILE A 366 74.89 -17.40 53.28
C ILE A 366 74.23 -18.09 52.07
N LYS A 367 74.72 -19.26 51.64
CA LYS A 367 74.13 -20.03 50.52
C LYS A 367 72.66 -20.40 50.76
N ILE A 368 72.32 -20.87 51.97
CA ILE A 368 70.92 -21.18 52.35
C ILE A 368 70.06 -19.91 52.27
N ARG A 369 70.52 -18.78 52.81
CA ARG A 369 69.78 -17.50 52.72
C ARG A 369 69.61 -17.01 51.29
N CYS A 370 70.62 -17.17 50.44
CA CYS A 370 70.55 -16.83 49.01
C CYS A 370 69.49 -17.67 48.31
N ILE A 371 69.49 -19.00 48.47
CA ILE A 371 68.49 -19.88 47.84
C ILE A 371 67.09 -19.61 48.39
N MET A 372 66.95 -19.36 49.69
CA MET A 372 65.66 -18.97 50.28
C MET A 372 65.14 -17.64 49.70
N LYS A 373 66.04 -16.68 49.42
CA LYS A 373 65.70 -15.43 48.73
C LYS A 373 65.27 -15.72 47.29
N ASP A 374 66.03 -16.51 46.54
CA ASP A 374 65.72 -16.85 45.14
C ASP A 374 64.39 -17.61 45.01
N ILE A 375 64.06 -18.48 45.98
CA ILE A 375 62.75 -19.13 46.09
C ILE A 375 61.65 -18.08 46.34
N ARG A 376 61.85 -17.18 47.30
CA ARG A 376 60.87 -16.12 47.61
C ARG A 376 60.62 -15.21 46.41
N ASP A 377 61.68 -14.80 45.73
CA ASP A 377 61.61 -13.98 44.53
C ASP A 377 60.89 -14.74 43.40
N SER A 378 61.19 -16.03 43.21
CA SER A 378 60.52 -16.88 42.21
C SER A 378 59.03 -17.14 42.53
N VAL A 379 58.65 -17.28 43.81
CA VAL A 379 57.24 -17.38 44.23
C VAL A 379 56.51 -16.08 43.94
N LYS A 380 57.13 -14.93 44.27
CA LYS A 380 56.55 -13.62 43.97
C LYS A 380 56.32 -13.45 42.46
N THR A 381 57.30 -13.80 41.63
CA THR A 381 57.13 -13.77 40.17
C THR A 381 56.02 -14.72 39.70
N TYR A 382 55.88 -15.90 40.31
CA TYR A 382 54.78 -16.82 39.98
C TYR A 382 53.42 -16.20 40.30
N GLU A 383 53.26 -15.58 41.47
CA GLU A 383 52.04 -14.88 41.89
C GLU A 383 51.70 -13.72 40.96
N GLU A 384 52.69 -12.89 40.59
CA GLU A 384 52.50 -11.80 39.61
C GLU A 384 52.04 -12.31 38.24
N VAL A 385 52.59 -13.43 37.76
CA VAL A 385 52.18 -14.06 36.50
C VAL A 385 50.78 -14.70 36.60
N ASP A 386 50.44 -15.30 37.75
CA ASP A 386 49.11 -15.88 38.01
C ASP A 386 48.01 -14.82 38.05
N GLU A 387 48.26 -13.67 38.70
CA GLU A 387 47.32 -12.54 38.70
C GLU A 387 47.10 -11.99 37.29
N ARG A 388 48.16 -11.79 36.52
CA ARG A 388 48.02 -11.40 35.10
C ARG A 388 47.23 -12.43 34.32
N ARG A 389 47.45 -13.74 34.54
CA ARG A 389 46.65 -14.79 33.87
C ARG A 389 45.16 -14.63 34.15
N LYS A 390 44.78 -14.39 35.42
CA LYS A 390 43.39 -14.16 35.82
C LYS A 390 42.80 -12.92 35.16
N GLU A 391 43.55 -11.83 35.03
CA GLU A 391 43.12 -10.62 34.32
C GLU A 391 42.80 -10.92 32.84
N PHE A 392 43.68 -11.65 32.15
CA PHE A 392 43.44 -12.04 30.76
C PHE A 392 42.26 -13.04 30.62
N GLU A 393 42.08 -13.96 31.57
CA GLU A 393 40.91 -14.87 31.60
C GLU A 393 39.60 -14.09 31.77
N ALA A 394 39.57 -13.07 32.64
CA ALA A 394 38.43 -12.18 32.80
C ALA A 394 38.15 -11.35 31.53
N ALA A 395 39.20 -10.81 30.91
CA ALA A 395 39.09 -10.08 29.64
C ALA A 395 38.56 -10.97 28.50
N LEU A 396 38.96 -12.24 28.46
CA LEU A 396 38.45 -13.22 27.49
C LEU A 396 36.95 -13.47 27.67
N LEU A 397 36.47 -13.58 28.91
CA LEU A 397 35.05 -13.75 29.21
C LEU A 397 34.24 -12.53 28.77
N GLU A 398 34.75 -11.33 28.99
CA GLU A 398 34.09 -10.09 28.58
C GLU A 398 34.09 -9.89 27.06
N LEU A 399 35.18 -10.26 26.38
CA LEU A 399 35.22 -10.29 24.92
C LEU A 399 34.14 -11.24 24.37
N ARG A 400 34.00 -12.43 24.94
CA ARG A 400 33.01 -13.42 24.48
C ARG A 400 31.56 -12.92 24.56
N LYS A 401 31.22 -12.08 25.54
CA LYS A 401 29.87 -11.48 25.63
C LYS A 401 29.56 -10.51 24.50
N ASN A 402 30.60 -9.96 23.87
CA ASN A 402 30.51 -8.96 22.81
C ASN A 402 30.84 -9.55 21.43
N GLU A 403 30.67 -10.87 21.26
CA GLU A 403 30.87 -11.54 19.97
C GLU A 403 29.90 -10.95 18.91
N PRO A 404 30.42 -10.45 17.77
CA PRO A 404 29.59 -9.95 16.69
C PRO A 404 28.71 -11.07 16.11
N SER A 405 27.50 -10.73 15.66
CA SER A 405 26.59 -11.69 15.03
C SER A 405 27.19 -12.36 13.80
N ASP A 406 26.88 -13.65 13.67
CA ASP A 406 27.40 -14.53 12.62
C ASP A 406 26.78 -14.29 11.25
N VAL A 407 25.52 -13.88 11.23
CA VAL A 407 24.69 -13.67 10.04
C VAL A 407 23.91 -12.38 10.16
N PHE A 408 23.62 -11.75 9.03
CA PHE A 408 22.74 -10.59 8.97
C PHE A 408 21.31 -10.96 9.40
N MET A 409 20.83 -12.15 8.99
CA MET A 409 19.48 -12.65 9.25
C MET A 409 19.48 -14.19 9.22
N HIS A 410 18.80 -14.86 10.15
CA HIS A 410 18.65 -16.32 10.12
C HIS A 410 17.55 -16.75 9.13
N ASP A 411 17.55 -18.02 8.68
CA ASP A 411 16.53 -18.53 7.75
C ASP A 411 15.10 -18.35 8.27
N CYS A 412 14.88 -18.57 9.58
CA CYS A 412 13.57 -18.36 10.20
C CYS A 412 13.15 -16.88 10.26
N ASP A 413 14.10 -15.95 10.19
CA ASP A 413 13.82 -14.52 10.09
C ASP A 413 13.50 -14.11 8.64
N LEU A 414 14.11 -14.78 7.65
CA LEU A 414 13.80 -14.59 6.23
C LEU A 414 12.36 -14.99 5.90
N HIS A 415 11.81 -16.04 6.54
CA HIS A 415 10.39 -16.37 6.35
C HIS A 415 9.45 -15.25 6.86
N ILE A 416 9.83 -14.53 7.92
CA ILE A 416 9.07 -13.35 8.39
C ILE A 416 9.26 -12.17 7.43
N MET A 417 10.46 -12.01 6.87
CA MET A 417 10.69 -11.04 5.78
C MET A 417 9.77 -11.34 4.57
N ASP A 418 9.60 -12.61 4.23
CA ASP A 418 8.68 -13.04 3.17
C ASP A 418 7.22 -12.70 3.44
N PHE A 419 6.79 -12.68 4.71
CA PHE A 419 5.46 -12.16 5.07
C PHE A 419 5.33 -10.67 4.70
N HIS A 420 6.36 -9.83 4.95
CA HIS A 420 6.32 -8.42 4.54
C HIS A 420 6.38 -8.25 3.02
N PHE A 421 7.17 -9.08 2.32
CA PHE A 421 7.15 -9.08 0.85
C PHE A 421 5.79 -9.51 0.28
N ALA A 422 5.16 -10.55 0.86
CA ALA A 422 3.81 -10.97 0.49
C ALA A 422 2.79 -9.85 0.74
N ASN A 423 2.94 -9.07 1.81
CA ASN A 423 2.09 -7.92 2.08
C ASN A 423 2.25 -6.78 1.04
N LEU A 424 3.48 -6.58 0.55
CA LEU A 424 3.72 -5.67 -0.58
C LEU A 424 3.11 -6.21 -1.88
N GLU A 425 3.23 -7.51 -2.14
CA GLU A 425 2.61 -8.17 -3.31
C GLU A 425 1.08 -8.11 -3.28
N TYR A 426 0.46 -8.27 -2.10
CA TYR A 426 -0.96 -8.01 -1.88
C TYR A 426 -1.32 -6.58 -2.26
N SER A 427 -0.53 -5.61 -1.79
CA SER A 427 -0.75 -4.21 -2.10
C SER A 427 -0.63 -3.90 -3.59
N MET A 428 0.29 -4.55 -4.30
CA MET A 428 0.51 -4.36 -5.73
C MET A 428 -0.47 -5.17 -6.60
N GLY A 429 -1.10 -6.20 -6.02
CA GLY A 429 -1.88 -7.18 -6.76
C GLY A 429 -1.04 -8.03 -7.71
N THR A 430 0.28 -8.14 -7.51
CA THR A 430 1.17 -8.90 -8.39
C THR A 430 2.45 -9.28 -7.65
N THR A 431 3.30 -10.10 -8.28
CA THR A 431 4.63 -10.42 -7.75
C THR A 431 5.59 -9.24 -7.87
N LEU A 432 6.55 -9.10 -6.96
CA LEU A 432 7.54 -8.01 -7.01
C LEU A 432 8.42 -8.02 -8.28
N ASN A 433 8.58 -9.19 -8.93
CA ASN A 433 9.24 -9.33 -10.23
C ASN A 433 8.57 -8.51 -11.35
N ASN A 434 7.26 -8.28 -11.21
CA ASN A 434 6.47 -7.56 -12.19
C ASN A 434 6.37 -6.07 -11.86
N CYS A 435 6.91 -5.59 -10.75
CA CYS A 435 6.77 -4.20 -10.34
C CYS A 435 7.98 -3.37 -10.77
N SER A 436 7.74 -2.20 -11.36
CA SER A 436 8.81 -1.24 -11.67
C SER A 436 9.56 -0.79 -10.42
N LEU A 437 10.89 -0.91 -10.42
CA LEU A 437 11.70 -0.34 -9.35
C LEU A 437 11.50 1.18 -9.20
N LYS A 438 11.38 1.89 -10.33
CA LYS A 438 11.35 3.36 -10.35
C LYS A 438 9.97 3.96 -10.08
N TYR A 439 8.92 3.26 -10.49
CA TYR A 439 7.58 3.86 -10.60
C TYR A 439 6.49 3.13 -9.81
N TYR A 440 6.76 1.98 -9.15
CA TYR A 440 5.70 1.21 -8.47
C TYR A 440 4.88 1.98 -7.42
N ASN A 441 5.45 3.04 -6.85
CA ASN A 441 4.89 3.83 -5.76
C ASN A 441 4.64 5.29 -6.14
N GLN A 442 4.49 5.59 -7.44
CA GLN A 442 4.21 6.97 -7.90
C GLN A 442 2.93 7.58 -7.33
N ASP A 443 1.98 6.74 -6.87
CA ASP A 443 0.71 7.15 -6.32
C ASP A 443 0.78 7.49 -4.82
N ASP A 444 1.91 7.20 -4.15
CA ASP A 444 2.09 7.44 -2.71
C ASP A 444 1.94 8.92 -2.34
N GLU A 445 2.36 9.85 -3.22
CA GLU A 445 2.20 11.30 -2.98
C GLU A 445 0.74 11.74 -2.96
N ASN A 446 -0.16 10.96 -3.58
CA ASN A 446 -1.59 11.21 -3.65
C ASN A 446 -2.39 10.43 -2.60
N GLU A 447 -1.73 9.73 -1.67
CA GLU A 447 -2.44 8.90 -0.69
C GLU A 447 -3.44 9.73 0.14
N LEU A 448 -4.68 9.25 0.19
CA LEU A 448 -5.74 9.90 0.92
C LEU A 448 -5.54 9.71 2.42
N GLN A 449 -5.61 10.83 3.16
CA GLN A 449 -5.39 10.84 4.61
C GLN A 449 -6.61 10.31 5.39
N GLY A 450 -6.44 10.16 6.70
CA GLY A 450 -7.49 9.67 7.59
C GLY A 450 -7.56 8.15 7.64
N SER A 451 -8.56 7.62 8.34
CA SER A 451 -8.63 6.19 8.63
C SER A 451 -9.16 5.37 7.46
N HIS A 452 -8.63 4.16 7.28
CA HIS A 452 -9.22 3.17 6.38
C HIS A 452 -10.53 2.65 6.98
N LEU A 453 -11.54 2.44 6.15
CA LEU A 453 -12.87 2.06 6.60
C LEU A 453 -13.38 0.81 5.86
N SER A 454 -14.12 -0.05 6.54
CA SER A 454 -14.94 -1.11 5.95
C SER A 454 -16.42 -0.72 5.98
N VAL A 455 -17.16 -1.07 4.93
CA VAL A 455 -18.59 -0.78 4.81
C VAL A 455 -19.40 -1.92 5.43
N LYS A 456 -20.20 -1.66 6.47
CA LYS A 456 -20.94 -2.72 7.19
C LYS A 456 -21.96 -3.42 6.29
N GLU A 457 -22.63 -2.68 5.41
CA GLU A 457 -23.62 -3.17 4.45
C GLU A 457 -22.98 -3.76 3.16
N GLY A 458 -21.64 -3.87 3.17
CA GLY A 458 -20.78 -4.30 2.07
C GLY A 458 -20.59 -3.22 1.01
N TYR A 459 -19.40 -3.15 0.41
CA TYR A 459 -18.95 -2.04 -0.43
C TYR A 459 -19.91 -1.75 -1.61
N GLY A 460 -20.58 -2.78 -2.14
CA GLY A 460 -21.58 -2.62 -3.20
C GLY A 460 -22.70 -1.64 -2.85
N SER A 461 -23.04 -1.48 -1.56
CA SER A 461 -24.10 -0.56 -1.11
C SER A 461 -23.83 0.91 -1.44
N LEU A 462 -22.57 1.31 -1.62
CA LEU A 462 -22.20 2.68 -1.99
C LEU A 462 -22.38 2.96 -3.49
N ILE A 463 -22.33 1.91 -4.32
CA ILE A 463 -22.25 2.05 -5.78
C ILE A 463 -23.55 1.63 -6.46
N GLU A 464 -24.17 0.55 -6.01
CA GLU A 464 -25.43 0.04 -6.57
C GLU A 464 -26.54 1.11 -6.63
N PRO A 465 -26.73 1.99 -5.61
CA PRO A 465 -27.76 3.04 -5.66
C PRO A 465 -27.54 4.10 -6.74
N LEU A 466 -26.34 4.23 -7.31
CA LEU A 466 -26.10 5.13 -8.44
C LEU A 466 -26.85 4.71 -9.70
N ALA A 467 -27.22 3.43 -9.80
CA ALA A 467 -28.01 2.89 -10.92
C ALA A 467 -29.50 3.26 -10.85
N GLU A 468 -29.97 3.81 -9.73
CA GLU A 468 -31.38 4.18 -9.56
C GLU A 468 -31.83 5.16 -10.65
N ASN A 469 -32.87 4.78 -11.41
CA ASN A 469 -33.40 5.52 -12.56
C ASN A 469 -32.43 5.67 -13.75
N LEU A 470 -31.37 4.86 -13.83
CA LEU A 470 -30.52 4.75 -15.03
C LEU A 470 -30.98 3.58 -15.92
N PRO A 471 -30.98 3.74 -17.25
CA PRO A 471 -31.24 2.65 -18.19
C PRO A 471 -30.01 1.72 -18.28
N VAL A 472 -29.95 0.75 -17.38
CA VAL A 472 -28.87 -0.25 -17.30
C VAL A 472 -29.38 -1.59 -17.80
N HIS A 473 -28.77 -2.12 -18.85
CA HIS A 473 -29.08 -3.44 -19.39
C HIS A 473 -28.01 -4.44 -18.94
N LEU A 474 -28.43 -5.41 -18.11
CA LEU A 474 -27.59 -6.49 -17.58
C LEU A 474 -27.57 -7.69 -18.54
N GLY A 475 -26.49 -8.47 -18.49
CA GLY A 475 -26.29 -9.63 -19.36
C GLY A 475 -26.00 -9.30 -20.83
N CYS A 476 -25.60 -8.05 -21.11
CA CYS A 476 -25.26 -7.54 -22.43
C CYS A 476 -23.74 -7.58 -22.64
N ILE A 477 -23.25 -8.60 -23.33
CA ILE A 477 -21.82 -8.79 -23.62
C ILE A 477 -21.50 -8.00 -24.88
N VAL A 478 -20.74 -6.91 -24.75
CA VAL A 478 -20.30 -6.13 -25.92
C VAL A 478 -19.27 -6.90 -26.73
N GLU A 479 -19.51 -7.03 -28.03
CA GLU A 479 -18.69 -7.79 -28.97
C GLU A 479 -17.84 -6.89 -29.85
N SER A 480 -18.38 -5.72 -30.26
CA SER A 480 -17.61 -4.75 -31.04
C SER A 480 -18.05 -3.31 -30.83
N ILE A 481 -17.09 -2.40 -30.89
CA ILE A 481 -17.27 -0.95 -30.79
C ILE A 481 -16.74 -0.35 -32.09
N LYS A 482 -17.65 0.15 -32.92
CA LYS A 482 -17.32 0.74 -34.20
C LYS A 482 -17.49 2.25 -34.18
N SER A 483 -16.42 2.96 -34.49
CA SER A 483 -16.42 4.41 -34.68
C SER A 483 -16.82 4.73 -36.12
N THR A 484 -17.79 5.63 -36.28
CA THR A 484 -18.28 6.07 -37.59
C THR A 484 -18.13 7.59 -37.72
N GLU A 485 -18.35 8.14 -38.91
CA GLU A 485 -18.34 9.60 -39.11
C GLU A 485 -19.39 10.30 -38.24
N ASN A 486 -20.57 9.67 -38.08
CA ASN A 486 -21.73 10.28 -37.43
C ASN A 486 -21.85 9.93 -35.93
N GLY A 487 -21.13 8.94 -35.44
CA GLY A 487 -21.23 8.50 -34.05
C GLY A 487 -20.52 7.18 -33.79
N VAL A 488 -21.10 6.37 -32.92
CA VAL A 488 -20.62 5.02 -32.60
C VAL A 488 -21.73 4.00 -32.81
N GLU A 489 -21.34 2.82 -33.26
CA GLU A 489 -22.16 1.61 -33.34
C GLU A 489 -21.58 0.59 -32.35
N VAL A 490 -22.38 0.17 -31.36
CA VAL A 490 -21.97 -0.84 -30.37
C VAL A 490 -22.83 -2.07 -30.55
N ARG A 491 -22.17 -3.18 -30.91
CA ARG A 491 -22.79 -4.50 -31.03
C ARG A 491 -22.59 -5.29 -29.76
N TYR A 492 -23.66 -5.91 -29.27
CA TYR A 492 -23.64 -6.72 -28.06
C TYR A 492 -24.51 -7.95 -28.23
N SER A 493 -24.21 -9.01 -27.48
CA SER A 493 -25.08 -10.17 -27.36
C SER A 493 -25.72 -10.27 -25.98
N MET A 494 -26.99 -10.66 -25.95
CA MET A 494 -27.77 -10.92 -24.75
C MET A 494 -28.49 -12.24 -24.92
N LYS A 495 -28.18 -13.22 -24.05
CA LYS A 495 -28.74 -14.59 -24.12
C LYS A 495 -28.56 -15.24 -25.51
N GLY A 496 -27.44 -14.99 -26.17
CA GLY A 496 -27.11 -15.52 -27.50
C GLY A 496 -27.75 -14.78 -28.68
N VAL A 497 -28.54 -13.73 -28.43
CA VAL A 497 -29.09 -12.86 -29.47
C VAL A 497 -28.23 -11.61 -29.59
N THR A 498 -27.72 -11.35 -30.79
CA THR A 498 -26.94 -10.15 -31.09
C THR A 498 -27.85 -8.99 -31.47
N ASP A 499 -27.58 -7.82 -30.92
CA ASP A 499 -28.24 -6.55 -31.22
C ASP A 499 -27.21 -5.42 -31.33
N THR A 500 -27.63 -4.29 -31.90
CA THR A 500 -26.78 -3.13 -32.17
C THR A 500 -27.46 -1.85 -31.71
N VAL A 501 -26.72 -1.03 -30.98
CA VAL A 501 -27.16 0.31 -30.55
C VAL A 501 -26.25 1.41 -31.09
N PHE A 502 -26.82 2.58 -31.31
CA PHE A 502 -26.14 3.75 -31.89
C PHE A 502 -26.16 4.93 -30.92
N ALA A 503 -25.07 5.69 -30.88
CA ALA A 503 -24.94 6.88 -30.04
C ALA A 503 -23.98 7.92 -30.67
N ASP A 504 -23.93 9.14 -30.12
CA ASP A 504 -22.95 10.15 -30.55
C ASP A 504 -21.53 9.74 -30.14
N VAL A 505 -21.38 9.17 -28.93
CA VAL A 505 -20.10 8.72 -28.36
C VAL A 505 -20.28 7.47 -27.49
N CYS A 506 -19.19 6.73 -27.30
CA CYS A 506 -19.10 5.59 -26.41
C CYS A 506 -18.11 5.89 -25.27
N LEU A 507 -18.49 5.57 -24.03
CA LEU A 507 -17.58 5.52 -22.88
C LEU A 507 -17.25 4.06 -22.57
N CYS A 508 -16.01 3.66 -22.83
CA CYS A 508 -15.50 2.34 -22.53
C CYS A 508 -14.96 2.29 -21.09
N THR A 509 -15.55 1.44 -20.24
CA THR A 509 -15.05 1.19 -18.87
C THR A 509 -14.62 -0.26 -18.64
N VAL A 510 -14.38 -0.97 -19.75
CA VAL A 510 -13.93 -2.37 -19.78
C VAL A 510 -12.61 -2.50 -19.00
N PRO A 511 -12.46 -3.49 -18.09
CA PRO A 511 -11.23 -3.67 -17.32
C PRO A 511 -10.00 -3.88 -18.21
N LEU A 512 -8.83 -3.40 -17.76
CA LEU A 512 -7.58 -3.52 -18.51
C LEU A 512 -7.25 -4.97 -18.90
N GLY A 513 -7.51 -5.95 -18.05
CA GLY A 513 -7.33 -7.37 -18.38
C GLY A 513 -8.16 -7.83 -19.60
N VAL A 514 -9.36 -7.28 -19.78
CA VAL A 514 -10.20 -7.55 -20.96
C VAL A 514 -9.70 -6.75 -22.16
N LEU A 515 -9.27 -5.50 -21.98
CA LEU A 515 -8.67 -4.70 -23.06
C LEU A 515 -7.38 -5.35 -23.62
N LYS A 516 -6.57 -6.00 -22.77
CA LYS A 516 -5.41 -6.79 -23.20
C LYS A 516 -5.81 -7.92 -24.16
N ARG A 517 -6.94 -8.59 -23.90
CA ARG A 517 -7.52 -9.61 -24.78
C ARG A 517 -8.01 -9.01 -26.10
N SER A 518 -8.67 -7.85 -26.03
CA SER A 518 -9.11 -7.09 -27.22
C SER A 518 -7.94 -6.74 -28.14
N VAL A 519 -6.85 -6.20 -27.59
CA VAL A 519 -5.64 -5.84 -28.36
C VAL A 519 -4.87 -7.05 -28.86
N ALA A 520 -4.99 -8.20 -28.19
CA ALA A 520 -4.47 -9.48 -28.68
C ALA A 520 -5.33 -10.12 -29.78
N GLY A 521 -6.47 -9.51 -30.13
CA GLY A 521 -7.39 -10.02 -31.16
C GLY A 521 -8.20 -11.24 -30.73
N GLU A 522 -8.37 -11.45 -29.42
CA GLU A 522 -9.08 -12.61 -28.90
C GLU A 522 -10.61 -12.45 -29.03
N SER A 523 -11.28 -13.50 -29.49
CA SER A 523 -12.70 -13.46 -29.87
C SER A 523 -13.67 -13.30 -28.71
N ASP A 524 -13.21 -13.49 -27.47
CA ASP A 524 -14.01 -13.38 -26.26
C ASP A 524 -13.94 -12.00 -25.59
N ALA A 525 -13.38 -11.00 -26.31
CA ALA A 525 -13.27 -9.63 -25.86
C ALA A 525 -13.77 -8.64 -26.93
N PRO A 526 -14.23 -7.44 -26.53
CA PRO A 526 -14.75 -6.45 -27.48
C PRO A 526 -13.71 -6.05 -28.53
N GLN A 527 -14.09 -6.07 -29.81
CA GLN A 527 -13.25 -5.64 -30.92
C GLN A 527 -13.48 -4.16 -31.26
N PHE A 528 -12.41 -3.43 -31.61
CA PHE A 528 -12.48 -2.02 -31.99
C PHE A 528 -12.37 -1.88 -33.51
N ASP A 529 -13.30 -1.15 -34.13
CA ASP A 529 -13.30 -0.84 -35.57
C ASP A 529 -13.40 0.68 -35.81
N PRO A 530 -12.37 1.36 -36.34
CA PRO A 530 -11.04 0.82 -36.64
C PRO A 530 -10.29 0.40 -35.36
N PRO A 531 -9.18 -0.36 -35.48
CA PRO A 531 -8.33 -0.69 -34.34
C PRO A 531 -7.90 0.56 -33.56
N LEU A 532 -7.69 0.41 -32.25
CA LEU A 532 -7.19 1.49 -31.40
C LEU A 532 -5.83 2.02 -31.91
N PRO A 533 -5.49 3.30 -31.68
CA PRO A 533 -4.17 3.84 -32.03
C PRO A 533 -3.03 3.00 -31.41
N GLU A 534 -1.92 2.85 -32.14
CA GLU A 534 -0.79 2.00 -31.76
C GLU A 534 -0.26 2.31 -30.36
N GLU A 535 -0.09 3.59 -30.02
CA GLU A 535 0.33 4.05 -28.70
C GLU A 535 -0.60 3.55 -27.59
N LYS A 536 -1.92 3.61 -27.80
CA LYS A 536 -2.90 3.11 -26.83
C LYS A 536 -2.84 1.58 -26.74
N GLN A 537 -2.63 0.87 -27.86
CA GLN A 537 -2.42 -0.58 -27.82
C GLN A 537 -1.17 -0.96 -27.03
N GLU A 538 -0.08 -0.22 -27.21
CA GLU A 538 1.17 -0.45 -26.51
C GLU A 538 1.03 -0.15 -25.01
N ALA A 539 0.32 0.91 -24.64
CA ALA A 539 -0.02 1.19 -23.25
C ALA A 539 -0.85 0.07 -22.62
N ILE A 540 -1.85 -0.45 -23.34
CA ILE A 540 -2.65 -1.61 -22.89
C ILE A 540 -1.76 -2.83 -22.69
N LYS A 541 -0.77 -3.09 -23.56
CA LYS A 541 0.16 -4.22 -23.44
C LYS A 541 1.13 -4.05 -22.28
N THR A 542 1.73 -2.87 -22.14
CA THR A 542 2.81 -2.59 -21.19
C THR A 542 2.33 -2.39 -19.77
N LEU A 543 1.19 -1.72 -19.54
CA LEU A 543 0.65 -1.56 -18.18
C LEU A 543 0.29 -2.91 -17.58
N GLY A 544 0.71 -3.19 -16.35
CA GLY A 544 0.46 -4.45 -15.68
C GLY A 544 -1.01 -4.63 -15.29
N PHE A 545 -1.50 -5.87 -15.28
CA PHE A 545 -2.81 -6.19 -14.72
C PHE A 545 -2.69 -7.43 -13.84
N GLY A 546 -2.89 -7.21 -12.55
CA GLY A 546 -2.55 -8.14 -11.48
C GLY A 546 -3.61 -9.20 -11.21
N ASN A 547 -3.35 -10.02 -10.19
CA ASN A 547 -4.27 -10.97 -9.64
C ASN A 547 -4.17 -11.01 -8.10
N LEU A 548 -5.33 -11.17 -7.47
CA LEU A 548 -5.47 -11.29 -6.03
C LEU A 548 -6.78 -12.04 -5.77
N ASN A 549 -6.75 -13.04 -4.89
CA ASN A 549 -7.94 -13.81 -4.55
C ASN A 549 -8.19 -13.89 -3.04
N LYS A 550 -9.43 -14.23 -2.69
CA LYS A 550 -9.92 -14.37 -1.34
C LYS A 550 -10.56 -15.74 -1.14
N VAL A 551 -10.36 -16.31 0.03
CA VAL A 551 -11.13 -17.45 0.55
C VAL A 551 -11.89 -16.97 1.77
N ILE A 552 -13.20 -16.83 1.61
CA ILE A 552 -14.12 -16.38 2.64
C ILE A 552 -14.67 -17.63 3.33
N LEU A 553 -14.56 -17.68 4.65
CA LEU A 553 -14.96 -18.78 5.51
C LEU A 553 -15.99 -18.26 6.52
N VAL A 554 -17.20 -18.82 6.47
CA VAL A 554 -18.30 -18.49 7.39
C VAL A 554 -18.42 -19.60 8.43
N PHE A 555 -18.53 -19.22 9.69
CA PHE A 555 -18.63 -20.13 10.83
C PHE A 555 -19.91 -19.88 11.63
N ASP A 556 -20.28 -20.81 12.51
CA ASP A 556 -21.42 -20.66 13.42
C ASP A 556 -21.13 -19.67 14.56
N LYS A 557 -19.86 -19.57 14.97
CA LYS A 557 -19.39 -18.73 16.07
C LYS A 557 -17.97 -18.25 15.83
N VAL A 558 -17.64 -17.10 16.43
CA VAL A 558 -16.26 -16.60 16.51
C VAL A 558 -15.44 -17.50 17.43
N PHE A 559 -14.27 -17.94 16.96
CA PHE A 559 -13.32 -18.76 17.74
C PHE A 559 -11.90 -18.17 17.79
N TRP A 560 -11.71 -17.01 17.16
CA TRP A 560 -10.48 -16.22 17.20
C TRP A 560 -10.63 -15.06 18.19
N ASP A 561 -9.53 -14.33 18.42
CA ASP A 561 -9.57 -13.11 19.23
C ASP A 561 -10.24 -11.97 18.45
N SER A 562 -11.40 -11.51 18.94
CA SER A 562 -12.17 -10.43 18.33
C SER A 562 -11.57 -9.04 18.54
N HIS A 563 -10.52 -8.88 19.36
CA HIS A 563 -9.80 -7.61 19.49
C HIS A 563 -8.96 -7.31 18.25
N HIS A 564 -8.53 -8.34 17.52
CA HIS A 564 -7.74 -8.18 16.30
C HIS A 564 -8.64 -8.30 15.07
N GLN A 565 -8.62 -7.27 14.21
CA GLN A 565 -9.35 -7.30 12.94
C GLN A 565 -8.62 -8.08 11.85
N LEU A 566 -7.33 -8.36 12.05
CA LEU A 566 -6.50 -9.11 11.12
C LEU A 566 -5.37 -9.82 11.85
N PHE A 567 -4.90 -10.93 11.27
CA PHE A 567 -3.72 -11.65 11.76
C PHE A 567 -2.95 -12.30 10.59
N GLY A 568 -1.64 -12.38 10.75
CA GLY A 568 -0.72 -12.89 9.75
C GLY A 568 -0.33 -14.35 9.97
N HIS A 569 0.02 -15.02 8.89
CA HIS A 569 0.60 -16.36 8.87
C HIS A 569 1.86 -16.36 8.01
N VAL A 570 2.97 -16.79 8.60
CA VAL A 570 4.21 -17.04 7.87
C VAL A 570 4.12 -18.41 7.22
N CYS A 571 4.28 -18.45 5.89
CA CYS A 571 4.31 -19.69 5.13
C CYS A 571 5.67 -20.39 5.28
N ASP A 572 5.68 -21.72 5.36
CA ASP A 572 6.92 -22.55 5.38
C ASP A 572 7.48 -22.85 3.98
N GLY A 573 7.05 -22.08 2.98
CA GLY A 573 7.32 -22.36 1.58
C GLY A 573 8.34 -21.43 0.95
N ASN A 574 8.43 -21.45 -0.37
CA ASN A 574 9.37 -20.60 -1.13
C ASN A 574 8.69 -19.29 -1.58
N ASN A 575 9.43 -18.47 -2.33
CA ASN A 575 8.96 -17.20 -2.89
C ASN A 575 7.64 -17.31 -3.68
N SER A 576 7.28 -18.49 -4.18
CA SER A 576 6.03 -18.73 -4.94
C SER A 576 4.80 -18.93 -4.05
N THR A 577 4.98 -19.31 -2.79
CA THR A 577 3.90 -19.65 -1.85
C THR A 577 3.79 -18.66 -0.69
N ARG A 578 4.71 -17.71 -0.53
CA ARG A 578 4.69 -16.73 0.57
C ARG A 578 3.40 -15.93 0.72
N GLY A 579 2.66 -15.75 -0.37
CA GLY A 579 1.36 -15.06 -0.40
C GLY A 579 0.15 -15.97 -0.16
N GLU A 580 0.34 -17.26 0.12
CA GLU A 580 -0.73 -18.23 0.32
C GLU A 580 -1.28 -18.14 1.75
N PHE A 581 -2.49 -17.60 1.92
CA PHE A 581 -3.10 -17.41 3.25
C PHE A 581 -2.21 -16.63 4.23
N TYR A 582 -1.35 -15.77 3.70
CA TYR A 582 -0.40 -15.01 4.51
C TYR A 582 -1.10 -14.05 5.47
N LEU A 583 -2.33 -13.61 5.15
CA LEU A 583 -3.13 -12.68 5.94
C LEU A 583 -4.58 -13.16 6.01
N PHE A 584 -5.16 -13.09 7.20
CA PHE A 584 -6.58 -13.30 7.46
C PHE A 584 -7.21 -12.02 7.99
N TYR A 585 -8.35 -11.62 7.41
CA TYR A 585 -9.22 -10.58 7.97
C TYR A 585 -10.35 -11.21 8.77
N ALA A 586 -10.58 -10.69 9.97
CA ALA A 586 -11.75 -10.99 10.79
C ALA A 586 -12.81 -9.90 10.56
N VAL A 587 -13.93 -10.28 9.96
CA VAL A 587 -15.02 -9.34 9.71
C VAL A 587 -15.65 -8.94 11.04
N HIS A 588 -15.72 -7.64 11.32
CA HIS A 588 -16.20 -7.12 12.59
C HIS A 588 -17.63 -7.61 12.91
N GLU A 589 -17.84 -8.06 14.16
CA GLU A 589 -19.13 -8.56 14.68
C GLU A 589 -19.74 -9.74 13.89
N CYS A 590 -18.98 -10.36 12.98
CA CYS A 590 -19.44 -11.47 12.13
C CYS A 590 -18.51 -12.68 12.28
N PRO A 591 -19.04 -13.92 12.35
CA PRO A 591 -18.22 -15.13 12.36
C PRO A 591 -17.70 -15.46 10.94
N ILE A 592 -16.96 -14.52 10.35
CA ILE A 592 -16.41 -14.62 8.99
C ILE A 592 -14.92 -14.29 9.01
N LEU A 593 -14.11 -15.22 8.49
CA LEU A 593 -12.70 -14.98 8.17
C LEU A 593 -12.50 -14.89 6.66
N ILE A 594 -11.57 -14.05 6.24
CA ILE A 594 -11.18 -13.90 4.83
C ILE A 594 -9.68 -14.16 4.73
N GLY A 595 -9.28 -15.31 4.20
CA GLY A 595 -7.90 -15.64 3.88
C GLY A 595 -7.49 -15.06 2.53
N MET A 596 -6.36 -14.36 2.50
CA MET A 596 -5.85 -13.68 1.31
C MET A 596 -4.86 -14.55 0.53
N LEU A 597 -4.95 -14.52 -0.80
CA LEU A 597 -4.02 -15.17 -1.73
C LEU A 597 -3.39 -14.09 -2.61
N ALA A 598 -2.10 -13.82 -2.39
CA ALA A 598 -1.34 -12.73 -3.03
C ALA A 598 -0.10 -13.22 -3.80
N GLY A 599 0.49 -12.34 -4.60
CA GLY A 599 1.69 -12.66 -5.39
C GLY A 599 1.48 -13.88 -6.29
N ALA A 600 2.48 -14.75 -6.38
CA ALA A 600 2.41 -15.96 -7.21
C ALA A 600 1.33 -16.94 -6.74
N ALA A 601 1.02 -16.97 -5.43
CA ALA A 601 0.00 -17.85 -4.87
C ALA A 601 -1.41 -17.53 -5.41
N ALA A 602 -1.70 -16.25 -5.70
CA ALA A 602 -2.95 -15.86 -6.34
C ALA A 602 -3.12 -16.54 -7.71
N ASP A 603 -2.07 -16.58 -8.52
CA ASP A 603 -2.09 -17.21 -9.84
C ASP A 603 -2.14 -18.74 -9.78
N LEU A 604 -1.47 -19.34 -8.80
CA LEU A 604 -1.53 -20.79 -8.57
C LEU A 604 -2.94 -21.21 -8.14
N SER A 605 -3.60 -20.43 -7.28
CA SER A 605 -4.94 -20.71 -6.76
C SER A 605 -6.01 -20.82 -7.84
N GLU A 606 -5.86 -20.12 -8.97
CA GLU A 606 -6.78 -20.18 -10.10
C GLU A 606 -6.92 -21.61 -10.65
N ARG A 607 -5.84 -22.39 -10.58
CA ARG A 607 -5.76 -23.75 -11.12
C ARG A 607 -6.21 -24.82 -10.12
N LEU A 608 -6.33 -24.48 -8.85
CA LEU A 608 -6.69 -25.41 -7.79
C LEU A 608 -8.21 -25.49 -7.59
N PRO A 609 -8.78 -26.66 -7.27
CA PRO A 609 -10.17 -26.77 -6.83
C PRO A 609 -10.43 -25.93 -5.57
N SER A 610 -11.60 -25.31 -5.49
CA SER A 610 -11.97 -24.44 -4.36
C SER A 610 -11.94 -25.19 -3.03
N GLU A 611 -12.32 -26.47 -3.02
CA GLU A 611 -12.32 -27.33 -1.84
C GLU A 611 -10.91 -27.55 -1.28
N MET A 612 -9.88 -27.59 -2.14
CA MET A 612 -8.49 -27.71 -1.70
C MET A 612 -8.03 -26.44 -0.98
N LEU A 613 -8.34 -25.27 -1.55
CA LEU A 613 -8.01 -23.97 -0.95
C LEU A 613 -8.69 -23.79 0.42
N VAL A 614 -9.95 -24.22 0.54
CA VAL A 614 -10.67 -24.20 1.83
C VAL A 614 -10.02 -25.13 2.84
N ARG A 615 -9.64 -26.36 2.46
CA ARG A 615 -8.94 -27.30 3.34
C ARG A 615 -7.59 -26.77 3.81
N GLN A 616 -6.83 -26.12 2.92
CA GLN A 616 -5.55 -25.49 3.28
C GLN A 616 -5.76 -24.37 4.31
N ALA A 617 -6.72 -23.48 4.07
CA ALA A 617 -7.07 -22.43 5.03
C ALA A 617 -7.49 -23.01 6.38
N MET A 618 -8.36 -24.03 6.40
CA MET A 618 -8.79 -24.69 7.63
C MET A 618 -7.65 -25.40 8.37
N HIS A 619 -6.69 -25.97 7.64
CA HIS A 619 -5.49 -26.56 8.25
C HIS A 619 -4.66 -25.50 8.99
N ILE A 620 -4.42 -24.35 8.37
CA ILE A 620 -3.71 -23.22 8.99
C ILE A 620 -4.45 -22.73 10.23
N LEU A 621 -5.76 -22.52 10.12
CA LEU A 621 -6.59 -22.07 11.26
C LEU A 621 -6.60 -23.10 12.40
N THR A 622 -6.60 -24.40 12.08
CA THR A 622 -6.52 -25.47 13.09
C THR A 622 -5.16 -25.46 13.80
N ASN A 623 -4.06 -25.21 13.09
CA ASN A 623 -2.74 -25.11 13.71
C ASN A 623 -2.64 -23.89 14.66
N ILE A 624 -3.26 -22.77 14.29
CA ILE A 624 -3.24 -21.53 15.10
C ILE A 624 -4.17 -21.64 16.32
N PHE A 625 -5.43 -22.05 16.12
CA PHE A 625 -6.48 -21.99 17.15
C PHE A 625 -6.76 -23.35 17.82
N GLY A 626 -6.11 -24.43 17.39
CA GLY A 626 -6.23 -25.76 17.97
C GLY A 626 -7.68 -26.25 18.01
N SER A 627 -8.07 -26.83 19.16
CA SER A 627 -9.42 -27.40 19.35
C SER A 627 -10.55 -26.37 19.35
N ALA A 628 -10.25 -25.07 19.39
CA ALA A 628 -11.27 -24.03 19.26
C ALA A 628 -11.75 -23.87 17.80
N CYS A 629 -10.90 -24.19 16.83
CA CYS A 629 -11.24 -24.16 15.41
C CYS A 629 -12.20 -25.32 15.08
N PRO A 630 -13.33 -25.06 14.40
CA PRO A 630 -14.20 -26.12 13.92
C PRO A 630 -13.52 -26.92 12.80
N GLN A 631 -13.97 -28.15 12.56
CA GLN A 631 -13.40 -29.01 11.51
C GLN A 631 -13.63 -28.46 10.09
N GLU A 632 -14.79 -27.84 9.86
CA GLU A 632 -15.20 -27.31 8.56
C GLU A 632 -15.94 -25.97 8.76
N PRO A 633 -15.90 -25.05 7.77
CA PRO A 633 -16.76 -23.87 7.78
C PRO A 633 -18.21 -24.27 7.45
N VAL A 634 -19.16 -23.46 7.91
CA VAL A 634 -20.59 -23.57 7.55
C VAL A 634 -20.78 -23.30 6.05
N GLN A 635 -20.03 -22.34 5.54
CA GLN A 635 -20.04 -21.96 4.14
C GLN A 635 -18.68 -21.37 3.75
N SER A 636 -18.25 -21.64 2.52
CA SER A 636 -17.04 -21.04 1.95
C SER A 636 -17.30 -20.40 0.58
N ILE A 637 -16.55 -19.36 0.26
CA ILE A 637 -16.56 -18.70 -1.06
C ILE A 637 -15.10 -18.47 -1.47
N VAL A 638 -14.75 -18.85 -2.70
CA VAL A 638 -13.41 -18.66 -3.26
C VAL A 638 -13.52 -17.78 -4.50
N THR A 639 -12.76 -16.70 -4.55
CA THR A 639 -12.71 -15.83 -5.73
C THR A 639 -11.64 -16.32 -6.71
N LYS A 640 -11.87 -16.06 -7.99
CA LYS A 640 -10.97 -16.39 -9.11
C LYS A 640 -10.98 -15.29 -10.17
N TRP A 641 -10.42 -14.14 -9.83
CA TRP A 641 -10.54 -12.91 -10.62
C TRP A 641 -9.82 -12.96 -11.97
N LYS A 642 -8.75 -13.76 -12.11
CA LYS A 642 -8.04 -13.92 -13.39
C LYS A 642 -8.81 -14.80 -14.37
N SER A 643 -9.49 -15.84 -13.86
CA SER A 643 -10.36 -16.70 -14.68
C SER A 643 -11.68 -16.03 -15.06
N ASP A 644 -12.12 -15.02 -14.31
CA ASP A 644 -13.35 -14.28 -14.60
C ASP A 644 -13.26 -13.57 -15.98
N PRO A 645 -14.13 -13.89 -16.95
CA PRO A 645 -14.03 -13.36 -18.31
C PRO A 645 -14.29 -11.85 -18.40
N TYR A 646 -14.97 -11.25 -17.42
CA TYR A 646 -15.32 -9.84 -17.42
C TYR A 646 -14.41 -9.00 -16.54
N ALA A 647 -13.36 -9.59 -15.97
CA ALA A 647 -12.33 -8.89 -15.20
C ALA A 647 -10.93 -9.21 -15.72
N ARG A 648 -10.61 -10.51 -15.89
CA ARG A 648 -9.30 -11.02 -16.32
C ARG A 648 -8.14 -10.63 -15.40
N GLY A 649 -8.42 -10.48 -14.10
CA GLY A 649 -7.48 -10.07 -13.06
C GLY A 649 -8.12 -9.17 -12.01
N CYS A 650 -7.32 -8.67 -11.06
CA CYS A 650 -7.79 -7.79 -10.00
C CYS A 650 -7.73 -6.31 -10.42
N TYR A 651 -6.56 -5.70 -10.54
CA TYR A 651 -6.34 -4.28 -10.82
C TYR A 651 -4.95 -4.02 -11.39
N SER A 652 -4.70 -2.81 -11.91
CA SER A 652 -3.44 -2.50 -12.59
C SER A 652 -2.23 -2.33 -11.67
N TYR A 653 -1.04 -2.46 -12.25
CA TYR A 653 0.23 -2.11 -11.62
C TYR A 653 1.20 -1.59 -12.68
N ILE A 654 2.26 -0.88 -12.29
CA ILE A 654 3.27 -0.41 -13.23
C ILE A 654 4.34 -1.49 -13.42
N SER A 655 4.43 -2.02 -14.65
CA SER A 655 5.42 -3.02 -15.04
C SER A 655 6.83 -2.41 -15.10
N PRO A 656 7.92 -3.21 -15.11
CA PRO A 656 9.28 -2.66 -15.18
C PRO A 656 9.52 -1.79 -16.42
N ASN A 657 8.75 -2.01 -17.49
CA ASN A 657 8.84 -1.26 -18.74
C ASN A 657 7.84 -0.09 -18.82
N GLY A 658 7.02 0.12 -17.80
CA GLY A 658 6.01 1.17 -17.77
C GLY A 658 6.36 2.36 -16.86
N SER A 659 5.57 3.42 -17.02
CA SER A 659 5.54 4.62 -16.18
C SER A 659 4.09 5.00 -15.86
N GLY A 660 3.91 6.04 -15.05
CA GLY A 660 2.60 6.64 -14.77
C GLY A 660 1.84 7.14 -15.98
N GLU A 661 2.58 7.63 -16.98
CA GLU A 661 2.03 8.22 -18.21
C GLU A 661 1.15 7.23 -18.99
N LEU A 662 1.35 5.92 -18.78
CA LEU A 662 0.49 4.90 -19.37
C LEU A 662 -0.96 5.02 -18.91
N TYR A 663 -1.22 5.43 -17.67
CA TYR A 663 -2.58 5.70 -17.19
C TYR A 663 -3.21 6.89 -17.93
N ASP A 664 -2.43 7.93 -18.21
CA ASP A 664 -2.87 9.14 -18.91
C ASP A 664 -3.17 8.84 -20.37
N LEU A 665 -2.28 8.08 -21.03
CA LEU A 665 -2.46 7.60 -22.39
C LEU A 665 -3.70 6.69 -22.51
N LEU A 666 -3.98 5.87 -21.50
CA LEU A 666 -5.22 5.09 -21.44
C LEU A 666 -6.46 5.97 -21.27
N ALA A 667 -6.39 7.05 -20.50
CA ALA A 667 -7.46 8.03 -20.32
C ALA A 667 -7.76 8.87 -21.58
N MET A 668 -6.86 8.89 -22.57
CA MET A 668 -7.07 9.68 -23.79
C MET A 668 -8.20 9.14 -24.66
N PRO A 669 -9.14 10.00 -25.12
CA PRO A 669 -10.18 9.56 -26.03
C PRO A 669 -9.64 9.35 -27.44
N VAL A 670 -10.33 8.52 -28.23
CA VAL A 670 -9.94 8.14 -29.59
C VAL A 670 -10.77 8.91 -30.61
N LYS A 671 -10.06 9.52 -31.56
CA LYS A 671 -10.65 10.21 -32.72
C LYS A 671 -11.16 9.20 -33.74
N SER A 672 -12.31 9.51 -34.33
CA SER A 672 -12.78 8.88 -35.58
C SER A 672 -11.99 9.39 -36.79
N ALA A 673 -12.21 8.78 -37.96
CA ALA A 673 -11.67 9.28 -39.23
C ALA A 673 -12.06 10.75 -39.52
N SER A 674 -13.17 11.23 -38.96
CA SER A 674 -13.60 12.64 -39.07
C SER A 674 -12.87 13.61 -38.13
N GLY A 675 -11.90 13.14 -37.34
CA GLY A 675 -11.15 13.93 -36.36
C GLY A 675 -11.88 14.20 -35.04
N LYS A 676 -13.18 13.85 -34.93
CA LYS A 676 -13.96 13.97 -33.68
C LYS A 676 -13.69 12.82 -32.74
N PHE A 677 -13.57 13.09 -31.43
CA PHE A 677 -13.49 12.04 -30.42
C PHE A 677 -14.82 11.29 -30.30
N ARG A 678 -14.77 9.97 -30.41
CA ARG A 678 -15.96 9.10 -30.40
C ARG A 678 -15.92 8.04 -29.31
N ILE A 679 -14.74 7.61 -28.89
CA ILE A 679 -14.57 6.58 -27.85
C ILE A 679 -13.75 7.18 -26.72
N PHE A 680 -14.34 7.26 -25.53
CA PHE A 680 -13.75 7.75 -24.29
C PHE A 680 -13.42 6.57 -23.37
N PHE A 681 -12.50 6.76 -22.43
CA PHE A 681 -12.03 5.69 -21.55
C PHE A 681 -12.05 6.15 -20.10
N ALA A 682 -12.72 5.37 -19.25
CA ALA A 682 -12.71 5.52 -17.81
C ALA A 682 -12.47 4.16 -17.13
N GLY A 683 -12.22 4.19 -15.83
CA GLY A 683 -11.86 3.03 -15.03
C GLY A 683 -10.60 3.29 -14.21
N GLU A 684 -10.34 2.42 -13.24
CA GLU A 684 -9.16 2.54 -12.37
C GLU A 684 -7.83 2.57 -13.16
N HIS A 685 -7.75 1.86 -14.28
CA HIS A 685 -6.59 1.85 -15.18
C HIS A 685 -6.45 3.11 -16.06
N THR A 686 -7.24 4.16 -15.78
CA THR A 686 -7.19 5.45 -16.48
C THR A 686 -6.95 6.61 -15.52
N ASN A 687 -6.61 6.33 -14.25
CA ASN A 687 -6.40 7.35 -13.23
C ASN A 687 -4.98 7.21 -12.67
N ARG A 688 -4.08 8.12 -13.06
CA ARG A 688 -2.68 8.09 -12.64
C ARG A 688 -2.47 8.38 -11.15
N GLN A 689 -3.26 9.30 -10.61
CA GLN A 689 -3.18 9.72 -9.20
C GLN A 689 -3.72 8.64 -8.27
N PHE A 690 -4.80 7.97 -8.67
CA PHE A 690 -5.51 6.98 -7.86
C PHE A 690 -5.76 5.68 -8.64
N PRO A 691 -4.72 4.97 -9.12
CA PRO A 691 -4.91 3.71 -9.82
C PRO A 691 -5.43 2.64 -8.85
N SER A 692 -5.98 1.53 -9.40
CA SER A 692 -6.24 0.32 -8.62
C SER A 692 -7.20 0.46 -7.45
N SER A 693 -8.01 1.53 -7.43
CA SER A 693 -8.94 1.85 -6.36
C SER A 693 -10.35 2.13 -6.86
N VAL A 694 -11.34 1.99 -5.97
CA VAL A 694 -12.73 2.33 -6.29
C VAL A 694 -12.91 3.83 -6.48
N HIS A 695 -12.30 4.65 -5.61
CA HIS A 695 -12.40 6.10 -5.73
C HIS A 695 -11.73 6.59 -7.02
N GLY A 696 -10.62 5.97 -7.46
CA GLY A 696 -9.98 6.26 -8.73
C GLY A 696 -10.85 5.96 -9.93
N ALA A 697 -11.51 4.78 -9.93
CA ALA A 697 -12.51 4.44 -10.94
C ALA A 697 -13.68 5.44 -10.93
N PHE A 698 -14.23 5.76 -9.76
CA PHE A 698 -15.34 6.71 -9.62
C PHE A 698 -14.96 8.11 -10.17
N LEU A 699 -13.81 8.64 -9.77
CA LEU A 699 -13.29 9.93 -10.23
C LEU A 699 -13.04 9.94 -11.75
N SER A 700 -12.52 8.85 -12.33
CA SER A 700 -12.36 8.74 -13.79
C SER A 700 -13.70 8.80 -14.53
N GLY A 701 -14.77 8.27 -13.93
CA GLY A 701 -16.13 8.38 -14.47
C GLY A 701 -16.65 9.81 -14.45
N LEU A 702 -16.44 10.55 -13.36
CA LEU A 702 -16.79 11.97 -13.27
C LEU A 702 -16.00 12.80 -14.30
N ARG A 703 -14.70 12.53 -14.44
CA ARG A 703 -13.83 13.18 -15.44
C ARG A 703 -14.36 13.02 -16.85
N GLU A 704 -14.64 11.78 -17.27
CA GLU A 704 -15.14 11.54 -18.63
C GLU A 704 -16.57 12.06 -18.83
N ALA A 705 -17.43 12.06 -17.81
CA ALA A 705 -18.74 12.70 -17.93
C ALA A 705 -18.62 14.21 -18.19
N GLY A 706 -17.70 14.89 -17.49
CA GLY A 706 -17.37 16.29 -17.75
C GLY A 706 -16.88 16.51 -19.17
N ARG A 707 -15.85 15.77 -19.58
CA ARG A 707 -15.24 15.86 -20.93
C ARG A 707 -16.22 15.56 -22.07
N ILE A 708 -17.06 14.55 -21.90
CA ILE A 708 -18.10 14.20 -22.88
C ILE A 708 -19.16 15.31 -22.95
N ALA A 709 -19.59 15.85 -21.81
CA ALA A 709 -20.56 16.94 -21.79
C ALA A 709 -19.99 18.22 -22.42
N ASP A 710 -18.73 18.58 -22.15
CA ASP A 710 -18.03 19.68 -22.83
C ASP A 710 -18.14 19.54 -24.35
N GLN A 711 -17.85 18.35 -24.88
CA GLN A 711 -17.91 18.10 -26.31
C GLN A 711 -19.34 18.14 -26.88
N LEU A 712 -20.33 17.58 -26.18
CA LEU A 712 -21.68 17.37 -26.72
C LEU A 712 -22.62 18.56 -26.53
N ILE A 713 -22.47 19.29 -25.42
CA ILE A 713 -23.37 20.37 -25.01
C ILE A 713 -22.65 21.69 -24.70
N GLY A 714 -21.33 21.76 -24.92
CA GLY A 714 -20.53 22.97 -24.75
C GLY A 714 -20.10 23.24 -23.29
N CYS A 715 -19.28 24.28 -23.12
CA CYS A 715 -18.64 24.64 -21.86
C CYS A 715 -19.29 25.87 -21.22
N PRO A 716 -20.19 25.73 -20.23
CA PRO A 716 -20.92 26.87 -19.63
C PRO A 716 -20.03 27.81 -18.80
N TYR A 717 -18.78 27.40 -18.53
CA TYR A 717 -17.80 28.14 -17.73
C TYR A 717 -16.68 28.77 -18.56
N SER A 718 -16.57 28.47 -19.86
CA SER A 718 -15.50 29.01 -20.70
C SER A 718 -16.08 29.51 -22.03
N PRO A 719 -15.63 30.67 -22.54
CA PRO A 719 -16.03 31.15 -23.86
C PRO A 719 -15.47 30.29 -25.01
N PHE A 720 -14.48 29.43 -24.72
CA PHE A 720 -13.88 28.50 -25.68
C PHE A 720 -14.02 27.05 -25.18
N VAL A 721 -14.05 26.09 -26.09
CA VAL A 721 -13.90 24.67 -25.71
C VAL A 721 -12.43 24.48 -25.33
N PRO A 722 -12.08 24.18 -24.07
CA PRO A 722 -10.69 23.95 -23.69
C PRO A 722 -10.14 22.78 -24.51
N GLU A 723 -8.88 22.86 -24.94
CA GLU A 723 -8.22 21.67 -25.48
C GLU A 723 -8.27 20.57 -24.42
N ILE A 724 -8.35 19.32 -24.86
CA ILE A 724 -8.25 18.19 -23.93
C ILE A 724 -6.87 18.28 -23.31
N ILE A 725 -6.83 18.69 -22.05
CA ILE A 725 -5.61 18.76 -21.27
C ILE A 725 -5.04 17.35 -21.25
N THR A 726 -3.91 17.16 -21.93
CA THR A 726 -3.06 16.00 -21.69
C THR A 726 -2.58 16.15 -20.25
N LEU A 727 -2.69 15.09 -19.44
CA LEU A 727 -2.28 15.10 -18.03
C LEU A 727 -0.74 15.21 -17.87
N ASP A 728 -0.06 15.80 -18.86
CA ASP A 728 1.40 15.91 -18.96
C ASP A 728 1.96 17.08 -18.12
N ASP A 729 1.11 17.96 -17.58
CA ASP A 729 1.49 19.12 -16.77
C ASP A 729 0.79 19.11 -15.39
N GLU A 730 1.18 18.16 -14.53
CA GLU A 730 1.06 18.27 -13.06
C GLU A 730 2.38 17.93 -12.37
#